data_AF-A0AAC9V6N7-F1
#
_entry.id   AF-A0AAC9V6N7-F1
#
_cell.length_a   1.000
_cell.length_b   1.000
_cell.length_c   1.000
_cell.angle_alpha   90.00
_cell.angle_beta   90.00
_cell.angle_gamma   90.00
#
_symmetry.space_group_name_H-M   'P 1'
#
loop_
_entity.id
_entity.type
_entity.pdbx_description
1 polymer ?
#
loop_
_entity_poly.entity_id
_entity_poly.type
_entity_poly.pdbx_seq_one_letter_code
_entity_poly.pdbx_strand_id
1 'polypeptide(L)'
;MTRSLWSSLLALALLCGLVFSPGSFPAPAAAADAQPAASTAEIFYYLPSGWSKANLHHNAGGAWTAVPGTAMEAGCTNWVRQTVTLSASAFEFVFNNNAGIWDNNNGSNYKAGAGVHQVKNGQLLTGAGSPCAAPTTTPSPTSSATPSPTASSTPSTTPSSTPSTTPSPSPTATPSPSPTATPSPSPGKTAVVYYKAASAWTAVNIHYAVGGGSWTAVPGTPMALSCDGWWKKEIDLGTSASMKAAFNNGSGTWDNNNGGDYAVGAGTTTIKDRVLTAGAPVPCTPAPPDTTAPSVPQSVTAAASGLSIRIAWSASTDNAGGTGVGGYELVRSGGTSGPKTFVVTGTSFSDSSLEAKTAYSYTVKAFDLASPPNKSAASAPASATTGDAPPPAPGGTPIGTDMREDSIYFVMTARFYDGDSSNNMGGQLNVSSGNAAGNDPMFRGDFKGLMDKLDYIKALGFSAIWITPVVLNRSDYDFHGYHGYDFYRVDPRLESPGASYQELINAAHNKGIKIIQDVVYNHSSRWGAKGLFTPTVFGVRDSQWSWYYDEKVPGKEYNGLAPEGVSAKAYNGDMWSTAEPVGNKCLNWGTPTSYKSKEGYTIYNCQWPSPTSGMFPAEYYHQCWIGNWEGEDSRSCWLHEDLADFNTESKPVQDYLIGAYNKFIDMGVDGFRIDTAVHVPRVTWNRRFLPAALEHSQQQFGDKGKNFYMAGEVGAFVNDKWNRGSVNHSAQFYTWKERKTYSADDAAASIEQYNYEEQLGTGNQPTSSNAFLNGNAYHAPDHSQFSGMNIIDMRMHMNFSEAQNAFNNGKESDDSTNDATYNMVYVDSHDFGPNKSSTAYAGGTDAWAENMSLMWTFRGIPTLYMGSEIEFQAGKQIDCGPTCPLSTTRRAYFGDKLEGSVSASSFGKADSATGTVAQTLSYPLVKHIQRLNQIRRAIPALQKGQYSTEGVSGSMAYKRRYTDAASGIDSFALVTVSGSATFTGIPNGTYKDAITGQSLAVSNGTLTASVSGKGNLRVFVLDLPGNPAPGKIGDNGPYLKP
;
A
#
# COMPACT_ATOMS: atom_id res chain seq x y z
N MET A 1 24.71 0.09 2.58
CA MET A 1 24.28 -0.30 3.94
C MET A 1 24.77 0.61 5.07
N THR A 2 25.36 1.78 4.78
CA THR A 2 25.10 3.00 5.56
C THR A 2 23.66 3.49 5.32
N ARG A 3 22.67 2.59 5.49
CA ARG A 3 21.22 2.81 5.31
C ARG A 3 20.38 2.22 6.45
N SER A 4 20.90 1.24 7.19
CA SER A 4 20.32 0.76 8.48
C SER A 4 20.28 1.83 9.60
N LEU A 5 20.91 2.99 9.41
CA LEU A 5 20.81 4.17 10.28
C LEU A 5 19.81 5.23 9.78
N TRP A 6 19.07 4.94 8.71
CA TRP A 6 18.23 5.91 7.97
C TRP A 6 16.79 5.42 7.71
N SER A 7 16.42 4.24 8.21
CA SER A 7 15.10 3.60 8.05
C SER A 7 13.92 4.30 8.74
N SER A 8 14.16 5.49 9.29
CA SER A 8 13.13 6.39 9.87
C SER A 8 13.31 7.83 9.41
N LEU A 9 14.34 8.09 8.59
CA LEU A 9 14.71 9.43 8.13
C LEU A 9 14.66 9.60 6.62
N LEU A 10 14.72 8.55 5.77
CA LEU A 10 14.66 8.76 4.31
C LEU A 10 13.24 8.80 3.70
N ALA A 11 12.21 8.39 4.44
CA ALA A 11 10.84 8.84 4.21
C ALA A 11 10.60 10.28 4.72
N LEU A 12 11.59 10.87 5.43
CA LEU A 12 11.42 12.04 6.30
C LEU A 12 12.37 13.23 6.04
N ALA A 13 13.46 13.07 5.28
CA ALA A 13 14.52 14.08 5.19
C ALA A 13 15.37 13.97 3.90
N LEU A 14 14.88 14.55 2.80
CA LEU A 14 15.72 14.92 1.64
C LEU A 14 15.04 15.98 0.76
N LEU A 15 14.96 17.24 1.26
CA LEU A 15 14.80 18.46 0.46
C LEU A 15 14.80 19.70 1.39
N CYS A 16 15.98 20.12 1.84
CA CYS A 16 16.15 21.47 2.37
C CYS A 16 17.55 21.99 2.04
N GLY A 17 17.60 23.07 1.27
CA GLY A 17 18.84 23.66 0.80
C GLY A 17 18.60 24.97 0.08
N LEU A 18 18.43 26.06 0.85
CA LEU A 18 19.09 27.36 0.62
C LEU A 18 18.75 28.38 1.73
N VAL A 19 19.71 28.50 2.66
CA VAL A 19 20.11 29.67 3.47
C VAL A 19 19.22 30.92 3.49
N PHE A 20 18.76 31.32 4.67
CA PHE A 20 18.87 32.69 5.21
C PHE A 20 18.85 32.69 6.75
N SER A 21 19.77 33.41 7.40
CA SER A 21 19.89 33.48 8.86
C SER A 21 18.97 34.54 9.48
N PRO A 22 18.28 34.28 10.61
CA PRO A 22 17.63 35.32 11.41
C PRO A 22 18.58 35.89 12.48
N GLY A 23 18.64 37.23 12.56
CA GLY A 23 19.33 37.95 13.64
C GLY A 23 18.49 38.04 14.92
N SER A 24 19.18 38.13 16.07
CA SER A 24 18.63 38.14 17.43
C SER A 24 18.19 39.52 17.92
N PHE A 25 17.00 39.62 18.56
CA PHE A 25 16.64 40.71 19.50
C PHE A 25 15.71 40.19 20.63
N PRO A 26 15.64 40.86 21.81
CA PRO A 26 15.29 40.22 23.09
C PRO A 26 13.82 40.37 23.55
N ALA A 27 13.46 39.56 24.56
CA ALA A 27 12.16 39.60 25.24
C ALA A 27 12.09 40.65 26.38
N PRO A 28 10.91 41.23 26.68
CA PRO A 28 10.68 42.10 27.84
C PRO A 28 10.32 41.32 29.11
N ALA A 29 10.46 41.99 30.27
CA ALA A 29 10.50 41.38 31.60
C ALA A 29 9.12 41.05 32.22
N ALA A 30 9.12 40.09 33.16
CA ALA A 30 7.98 39.73 34.00
C ALA A 30 7.92 40.58 35.28
N ALA A 31 6.70 40.89 35.75
CA ALA A 31 6.46 41.48 37.07
C ALA A 31 6.26 40.39 38.14
N ALA A 32 6.57 40.70 39.39
CA ALA A 32 6.50 39.74 40.51
C ALA A 32 5.07 39.56 41.04
N ASP A 33 4.76 38.35 41.51
CA ASP A 33 3.45 38.00 42.09
C ASP A 33 3.61 37.29 43.46
N ALA A 34 2.53 37.22 44.23
CA ALA A 34 2.54 36.98 45.67
C ALA A 34 2.88 35.53 46.12
N GLN A 35 3.35 35.38 47.36
CA GLN A 35 3.68 34.08 47.98
C GLN A 35 2.42 33.23 48.25
N PRO A 36 2.36 31.97 47.77
CA PRO A 36 1.26 31.04 48.06
C PRO A 36 1.39 30.37 49.43
N ALA A 37 0.28 29.82 49.94
CA ALA A 37 0.23 29.11 51.20
C ALA A 37 1.11 27.83 51.21
N ALA A 38 1.68 27.51 52.38
CA ALA A 38 2.58 26.37 52.55
C ALA A 38 1.88 25.04 52.20
N SER A 39 2.51 24.25 51.33
CA SER A 39 2.05 22.93 50.90
C SER A 39 3.03 21.85 51.35
N THR A 40 2.61 20.59 51.44
CA THR A 40 3.47 19.48 51.93
C THR A 40 3.68 18.39 50.90
N ALA A 41 4.84 17.75 50.94
CA ALA A 41 5.20 16.57 50.16
C ALA A 41 5.61 15.43 51.10
N GLU A 42 5.03 14.24 50.94
CA GLU A 42 5.46 13.03 51.65
C GLU A 42 6.30 12.18 50.68
N ILE A 43 7.58 11.99 51.00
CA ILE A 43 8.55 11.26 50.19
C ILE A 43 8.80 9.90 50.81
N PHE A 44 8.37 8.83 50.15
CA PHE A 44 8.79 7.46 50.44
C PHE A 44 10.06 7.13 49.66
N TYR A 45 11.03 6.44 50.28
CA TYR A 45 12.26 5.98 49.65
C TYR A 45 12.48 4.50 49.94
N TYR A 46 12.66 3.70 48.89
CA TYR A 46 12.97 2.28 49.00
C TYR A 46 14.46 2.12 49.27
N LEU A 47 14.82 1.61 50.45
CA LEU A 47 16.21 1.46 50.86
C LEU A 47 16.97 0.55 49.88
N PRO A 48 18.05 1.03 49.22
CA PRO A 48 18.90 0.20 48.39
C PRO A 48 19.55 -0.93 49.19
N SER A 49 19.97 -2.00 48.50
CA SER A 49 20.69 -3.09 49.15
C SER A 49 21.94 -2.57 49.87
N GLY A 50 22.08 -2.91 51.16
CA GLY A 50 23.15 -2.41 52.03
C GLY A 50 22.86 -1.10 52.76
N TRP A 51 21.73 -0.42 52.50
CA TRP A 51 21.30 0.77 53.26
C TRP A 51 20.34 0.36 54.38
N SER A 52 20.73 0.59 55.64
CA SER A 52 19.85 0.35 56.81
C SER A 52 19.06 1.58 57.25
N LYS A 53 19.43 2.78 56.77
CA LYS A 53 18.82 4.08 57.04
C LYS A 53 19.07 5.02 55.86
N ALA A 54 18.24 6.05 55.71
CA ALA A 54 18.49 7.16 54.79
C ALA A 54 18.15 8.50 55.45
N ASN A 55 18.82 9.56 55.00
CA ASN A 55 18.47 10.95 55.29
C ASN A 55 18.05 11.61 53.97
N LEU A 56 17.02 12.45 54.03
CA LEU A 56 16.55 13.30 52.95
C LEU A 56 17.24 14.66 53.05
N HIS A 57 18.14 14.97 52.13
CA HIS A 57 18.78 16.27 52.02
C HIS A 57 18.07 17.06 50.92
N HIS A 58 17.53 18.24 51.23
CA HIS A 58 16.59 18.92 50.33
C HIS A 58 16.66 20.45 50.41
N ASN A 59 16.23 21.12 49.33
CA ASN A 59 16.05 22.57 49.22
C ASN A 59 14.57 22.90 48.92
N ALA A 60 13.77 22.96 49.97
CA ALA A 60 12.32 23.24 49.91
C ALA A 60 11.92 24.65 50.39
N GLY A 61 12.89 25.38 50.98
CA GLY A 61 12.70 26.72 51.56
C GLY A 61 13.65 27.79 50.97
N GLY A 62 14.28 27.53 49.82
CA GLY A 62 15.28 28.41 49.21
C GLY A 62 16.73 28.17 49.66
N ALA A 63 16.95 27.35 50.68
CA ALA A 63 18.26 26.84 51.07
C ALA A 63 18.23 25.32 51.29
N TRP A 64 19.37 24.66 51.05
CA TRP A 64 19.57 23.23 51.35
C TRP A 64 19.67 22.99 52.86
N THR A 65 19.05 21.90 53.34
CA THR A 65 19.29 21.35 54.69
C THR A 65 20.78 21.12 54.96
N ALA A 66 21.25 21.18 56.21
CA ALA A 66 22.62 20.78 56.52
C ALA A 66 22.86 19.29 56.22
N VAL A 67 24.05 18.92 55.70
CA VAL A 67 24.48 17.53 55.47
C VAL A 67 24.56 16.81 56.83
N PRO A 68 24.03 15.58 57.01
CA PRO A 68 23.58 14.61 56.00
C PRO A 68 22.13 14.77 55.48
N GLY A 69 21.40 15.80 55.91
CA GLY A 69 19.96 15.95 55.67
C GLY A 69 19.12 15.49 56.87
N THR A 70 17.81 15.49 56.69
CA THR A 70 16.84 15.07 57.72
C THR A 70 16.65 13.56 57.70
N ALA A 71 16.84 12.88 58.83
CA ALA A 71 16.62 11.44 58.92
C ALA A 71 15.20 11.03 58.49
N MET A 72 15.07 9.95 57.73
CA MET A 72 13.78 9.40 57.31
C MET A 72 13.28 8.35 58.30
N GLU A 73 11.97 8.35 58.55
CA GLU A 73 11.27 7.42 59.45
C GLU A 73 10.92 6.11 58.74
N ALA A 74 10.59 5.04 59.48
CA ALA A 74 10.14 3.80 58.87
C ALA A 74 8.73 3.95 58.25
N GLY A 75 8.52 3.42 57.04
CA GLY A 75 7.22 3.38 56.36
C GLY A 75 6.60 1.99 56.40
N CYS A 76 7.08 1.09 55.56
CA CYS A 76 6.75 -0.34 55.56
C CYS A 76 7.97 -1.15 55.08
N THR A 77 7.84 -2.45 54.79
CA THR A 77 8.98 -3.32 54.47
C THR A 77 9.87 -2.73 53.37
N ASN A 78 11.13 -2.44 53.72
CA ASN A 78 12.16 -1.79 52.91
C ASN A 78 11.88 -0.35 52.45
N TRP A 79 10.82 0.31 52.94
CA TRP A 79 10.51 1.71 52.67
C TRP A 79 10.70 2.58 53.92
N VAL A 80 11.40 3.70 53.76
CA VAL A 80 11.43 4.82 54.72
C VAL A 80 10.67 6.02 54.16
N ARG A 81 10.27 6.98 55.00
CA ARG A 81 9.53 8.18 54.57
C ARG A 81 9.95 9.46 55.29
N GLN A 82 9.69 10.61 54.68
CA GLN A 82 9.80 11.92 55.33
C GLN A 82 8.81 12.90 54.71
N THR A 83 8.23 13.79 55.53
CA THR A 83 7.33 14.86 55.08
C THR A 83 8.07 16.19 55.05
N VAL A 84 7.93 16.93 53.95
CA VAL A 84 8.60 18.20 53.70
C VAL A 84 7.56 19.30 53.46
N THR A 85 7.68 20.42 54.17
CA THR A 85 6.89 21.63 53.91
C THR A 85 7.59 22.50 52.86
N LEU A 86 6.84 22.97 51.87
CA LEU A 86 7.33 23.69 50.71
C LEU A 86 6.94 25.18 50.76
N SER A 87 7.89 26.06 50.45
CA SER A 87 7.63 27.49 50.17
C SER A 87 7.58 27.81 48.66
N ALA A 88 7.57 26.77 47.81
CA ALA A 88 7.57 26.85 46.36
C ALA A 88 6.75 25.69 45.76
N SER A 89 6.37 25.79 44.49
CA SER A 89 5.59 24.76 43.79
C SER A 89 6.34 23.44 43.55
N ALA A 90 7.68 23.46 43.61
CA ALA A 90 8.53 22.27 43.59
C ALA A 90 9.82 22.51 44.39
N PHE A 91 10.43 21.43 44.86
CA PHE A 91 11.69 21.43 45.59
C PHE A 91 12.65 20.36 45.06
N GLU A 92 13.95 20.56 45.28
CA GLU A 92 14.98 19.59 44.94
C GLU A 92 15.44 18.79 46.17
N PHE A 93 15.79 17.52 45.98
CA PHE A 93 16.26 16.64 47.05
C PHE A 93 17.14 15.48 46.55
N VAL A 94 17.90 14.89 47.47
CA VAL A 94 18.77 13.71 47.31
C VAL A 94 18.79 12.92 48.62
N PHE A 95 19.25 11.67 48.58
CA PHE A 95 19.33 10.81 49.76
C PHE A 95 20.78 10.48 50.15
N ASN A 96 21.04 10.32 51.45
CA ASN A 96 22.36 9.92 51.96
C ASN A 96 22.26 8.87 53.08
N ASN A 97 23.14 7.88 53.07
CA ASN A 97 23.15 6.77 54.04
C ASN A 97 23.88 7.08 55.37
N ASN A 98 24.31 8.32 55.59
CA ASN A 98 25.17 8.77 56.68
C ASN A 98 26.59 8.14 56.71
N ALA A 99 27.00 7.48 55.63
CA ALA A 99 28.32 6.90 55.44
C ALA A 99 28.99 7.39 54.14
N GLY A 100 28.59 8.58 53.67
CA GLY A 100 29.18 9.25 52.50
C GLY A 100 28.65 8.78 51.14
N ILE A 101 27.75 7.79 51.08
CA ILE A 101 27.14 7.34 49.83
C ILE A 101 25.83 8.12 49.59
N TRP A 102 25.72 8.72 48.41
CA TRP A 102 24.58 9.52 48.00
C TRP A 102 23.78 8.81 46.90
N ASP A 103 22.46 8.91 46.97
CA ASP A 103 21.56 8.67 45.84
C ASP A 103 21.09 10.04 45.33
N ASN A 104 21.64 10.42 44.18
CA ASN A 104 21.38 11.65 43.46
C ASN A 104 21.11 11.36 41.98
N ASN A 105 20.14 10.48 41.66
CA ASN A 105 19.58 10.32 40.30
C ASN A 105 20.65 10.38 39.17
N ASN A 106 21.69 9.55 39.29
CA ASN A 106 22.84 9.50 38.37
C ASN A 106 23.58 10.83 38.13
N GLY A 107 23.75 11.66 39.17
CA GLY A 107 24.45 12.94 39.14
C GLY A 107 23.56 14.18 39.09
N SER A 108 22.26 14.05 39.34
CA SER A 108 21.26 15.13 39.35
C SER A 108 20.38 15.10 40.60
N ASN A 109 19.76 16.21 40.99
CA ASN A 109 18.82 16.18 42.11
C ASN A 109 17.46 15.60 41.68
N TYR A 110 16.77 14.91 42.58
CA TYR A 110 15.33 14.63 42.43
C TYR A 110 14.54 15.93 42.58
N LYS A 111 13.38 16.02 41.93
CA LYS A 111 12.52 17.21 41.99
C LYS A 111 11.05 16.84 42.05
N ALA A 112 10.35 17.26 43.10
CA ALA A 112 8.92 16.99 43.31
C ALA A 112 8.17 18.24 43.79
N GLY A 113 6.84 18.25 43.59
CA GLY A 113 5.92 19.22 44.18
C GLY A 113 5.23 18.68 45.43
N ALA A 114 4.14 19.32 45.85
CA ALA A 114 3.28 18.80 46.92
C ALA A 114 2.66 17.42 46.56
N GLY A 115 2.24 16.66 47.57
CA GLY A 115 1.64 15.32 47.41
C GLY A 115 2.53 14.16 47.86
N VAL A 116 2.07 12.92 47.63
CA VAL A 116 2.78 11.70 48.02
C VAL A 116 3.60 11.16 46.85
N HIS A 117 4.90 10.96 47.05
CA HIS A 117 5.83 10.50 46.02
C HIS A 117 6.66 9.33 46.54
N GLN A 118 7.10 8.45 45.63
CA GLN A 118 7.96 7.31 45.95
C GLN A 118 9.27 7.43 45.16
N VAL A 119 10.41 7.12 45.77
CA VAL A 119 11.69 6.94 45.08
C VAL A 119 12.18 5.52 45.28
N LYS A 120 12.51 4.83 44.19
CA LYS A 120 13.00 3.45 44.21
C LYS A 120 14.00 3.23 43.08
N ASN A 121 15.12 2.57 43.38
CA ASN A 121 16.16 2.22 42.41
C ASN A 121 16.64 3.41 41.54
N GLY A 122 16.83 4.59 42.14
CA GLY A 122 17.26 5.79 41.40
C GLY A 122 16.14 6.57 40.70
N GLN A 123 14.87 6.16 40.79
CA GLN A 123 13.76 6.74 40.04
C GLN A 123 12.67 7.32 40.96
N LEU A 124 12.16 8.51 40.61
CA LEU A 124 11.05 9.20 41.29
C LEU A 124 9.72 8.92 40.58
N LEU A 125 8.78 8.35 41.33
CA LEU A 125 7.39 8.11 40.98
C LEU A 125 6.52 9.17 41.68
N THR A 126 6.12 10.21 40.96
CA THR A 126 5.31 11.29 41.51
C THR A 126 3.83 10.89 41.63
N GLY A 127 3.18 11.28 42.73
CA GLY A 127 1.76 11.00 42.95
C GLY A 127 1.39 9.53 43.18
N ALA A 128 2.37 8.63 43.35
CA ALA A 128 2.19 7.17 43.37
C ALA A 128 1.44 6.61 44.61
N GLY A 129 0.96 7.48 45.51
CA GLY A 129 0.33 7.08 46.77
C GLY A 129 1.31 6.41 47.75
N SER A 130 0.79 5.84 48.84
CA SER A 130 1.62 5.09 49.78
C SER A 130 1.90 3.66 49.24
N PRO A 131 3.15 3.18 49.22
CA PRO A 131 3.50 1.83 48.77
C PRO A 131 3.08 0.71 49.75
N CYS A 132 2.30 1.03 50.77
CA CYS A 132 2.01 0.17 51.93
C CYS A 132 0.55 -0.35 51.98
N ALA A 133 -0.14 -0.46 50.84
CA ALA A 133 -1.54 -0.93 50.73
C ALA A 133 -1.65 -2.30 50.00
N ALA A 134 -2.73 -3.08 50.25
CA ALA A 134 -2.82 -4.51 49.87
C ALA A 134 -4.06 -4.89 49.01
N PRO A 135 -3.95 -5.83 48.03
CA PRO A 135 -5.06 -6.32 47.18
C PRO A 135 -5.52 -7.78 47.47
N THR A 136 -6.66 -8.22 46.89
CA THR A 136 -7.36 -9.52 47.12
C THR A 136 -7.78 -10.26 45.82
N THR A 137 -8.07 -11.57 45.88
CA THR A 137 -8.24 -12.51 44.72
C THR A 137 -9.33 -13.61 44.91
N THR A 138 -9.95 -14.16 43.83
CA THR A 138 -10.54 -15.55 43.67
C THR A 138 -11.18 -15.80 42.25
N PRO A 139 -11.61 -17.04 41.81
CA PRO A 139 -11.44 -17.53 40.41
C PRO A 139 -12.69 -18.14 39.68
N SER A 140 -12.49 -18.99 38.65
CA SER A 140 -13.44 -19.44 37.59
C SER A 140 -13.64 -20.99 37.45
N PRO A 141 -14.68 -21.54 36.75
CA PRO A 141 -14.84 -22.98 36.44
C PRO A 141 -15.11 -23.40 34.95
N THR A 142 -15.26 -24.72 34.71
CA THR A 142 -15.01 -25.54 33.48
C THR A 142 -16.21 -25.99 32.59
N SER A 143 -15.97 -26.89 31.60
CA SER A 143 -16.73 -27.19 30.35
C SER A 143 -17.45 -28.57 30.24
N SER A 144 -18.17 -28.84 29.12
CA SER A 144 -18.67 -30.17 28.66
C SER A 144 -18.93 -30.23 27.13
N ALA A 145 -19.24 -31.40 26.50
CA ALA A 145 -19.10 -31.62 25.02
C ALA A 145 -20.03 -32.67 24.32
N THR A 146 -20.07 -32.62 22.97
CA THR A 146 -20.47 -33.65 21.93
C THR A 146 -21.99 -34.04 21.82
N PRO A 147 -22.56 -34.68 20.75
CA PRO A 147 -21.98 -35.42 19.59
C PRO A 147 -22.62 -35.30 18.15
N SER A 148 -22.16 -36.16 17.22
CA SER A 148 -22.48 -36.35 15.76
C SER A 148 -23.75 -37.23 15.49
N PRO A 149 -24.28 -37.52 14.24
CA PRO A 149 -23.66 -38.49 13.26
C PRO A 149 -24.12 -38.59 11.74
N THR A 150 -23.35 -39.36 10.92
CA THR A 150 -23.72 -40.25 9.75
C THR A 150 -24.15 -39.79 8.34
N ALA A 151 -24.03 -40.71 7.35
CA ALA A 151 -24.14 -40.56 5.88
C ALA A 151 -25.01 -41.65 5.17
N SER A 152 -25.24 -41.55 3.84
CA SER A 152 -25.92 -42.57 3.00
C SER A 152 -25.51 -42.54 1.50
N SER A 153 -26.07 -43.42 0.63
CA SER A 153 -25.40 -44.04 -0.54
C SER A 153 -26.16 -44.06 -1.91
N THR A 154 -25.41 -44.01 -3.04
CA THR A 154 -25.53 -44.62 -4.43
C THR A 154 -26.88 -45.13 -5.04
N PRO A 155 -27.08 -45.41 -6.38
CA PRO A 155 -26.13 -45.75 -7.49
C PRO A 155 -26.45 -45.19 -8.94
N SER A 156 -25.90 -45.83 -9.99
CA SER A 156 -25.71 -45.44 -11.43
C SER A 156 -26.57 -46.21 -12.47
N THR A 157 -26.71 -45.71 -13.73
CA THR A 157 -26.93 -46.51 -14.99
C THR A 157 -26.55 -45.77 -16.31
N THR A 158 -26.34 -46.52 -17.42
CA THR A 158 -25.82 -46.15 -18.80
C THR A 158 -26.45 -47.12 -19.87
N PRO A 159 -26.18 -47.18 -21.22
CA PRO A 159 -25.14 -46.59 -22.12
C PRO A 159 -25.66 -46.14 -23.55
N SER A 160 -24.79 -46.21 -24.61
CA SER A 160 -25.06 -46.38 -26.08
C SER A 160 -25.23 -45.13 -26.98
N SER A 161 -24.76 -45.02 -28.25
CA SER A 161 -23.77 -45.75 -29.10
C SER A 161 -23.41 -44.98 -30.42
N THR A 162 -22.30 -45.36 -31.08
CA THR A 162 -21.64 -44.92 -32.36
C THR A 162 -22.49 -45.05 -33.67
N PRO A 163 -22.07 -44.66 -34.92
CA PRO A 163 -20.72 -44.72 -35.55
C PRO A 163 -20.29 -43.60 -36.56
N SER A 164 -19.16 -43.84 -37.26
CA SER A 164 -18.38 -42.94 -38.16
C SER A 164 -18.40 -43.37 -39.65
N THR A 165 -18.13 -42.45 -40.60
CA THR A 165 -17.69 -42.72 -41.99
C THR A 165 -16.78 -41.61 -42.58
N THR A 166 -15.98 -41.94 -43.61
CA THR A 166 -14.88 -41.14 -44.25
C THR A 166 -14.90 -41.43 -45.79
N PRO A 167 -14.01 -40.92 -46.70
CA PRO A 167 -13.60 -39.56 -47.13
C PRO A 167 -13.80 -39.23 -48.66
N SER A 168 -13.25 -38.08 -49.13
CA SER A 168 -12.68 -37.81 -50.50
C SER A 168 -13.62 -37.24 -51.61
N PRO A 169 -13.14 -36.60 -52.72
CA PRO A 169 -11.90 -35.83 -53.02
C PRO A 169 -12.14 -34.41 -53.64
N SER A 170 -11.05 -33.72 -54.03
CA SER A 170 -10.98 -32.43 -54.75
C SER A 170 -11.21 -32.51 -56.27
N PRO A 171 -11.50 -31.38 -56.98
CA PRO A 171 -10.96 -31.21 -58.33
C PRO A 171 -10.44 -29.79 -58.70
N THR A 172 -9.86 -29.71 -59.90
CA THR A 172 -8.85 -28.75 -60.44
C THR A 172 -9.40 -27.50 -61.18
N ALA A 173 -8.52 -26.53 -61.45
CA ALA A 173 -8.77 -25.26 -62.16
C ALA A 173 -8.88 -25.34 -63.71
N THR A 174 -9.29 -24.24 -64.36
CA THR A 174 -9.25 -24.01 -65.84
C THR A 174 -9.18 -22.48 -66.14
N PRO A 175 -8.54 -21.98 -67.23
CA PRO A 175 -8.06 -20.58 -67.34
C PRO A 175 -8.78 -19.66 -68.36
N SER A 176 -8.34 -18.39 -68.47
CA SER A 176 -8.73 -17.39 -69.49
C SER A 176 -7.60 -16.34 -69.72
N PRO A 177 -7.63 -15.42 -70.72
CA PRO A 177 -6.59 -15.43 -71.76
C PRO A 177 -5.73 -14.14 -71.88
N SER A 178 -4.68 -14.23 -72.70
CA SER A 178 -3.75 -13.12 -73.02
C SER A 178 -4.32 -12.13 -74.05
N PRO A 179 -4.01 -10.82 -73.94
CA PRO A 179 -3.98 -9.89 -75.07
C PRO A 179 -2.56 -9.75 -75.67
N THR A 180 -2.48 -9.02 -76.79
CA THR A 180 -1.38 -9.06 -77.77
C THR A 180 -0.21 -8.10 -77.46
N ALA A 181 0.96 -8.41 -78.01
CA ALA A 181 2.19 -7.63 -77.87
C ALA A 181 2.25 -6.34 -78.73
N THR A 182 2.97 -5.35 -78.19
CA THR A 182 3.45 -4.13 -78.87
C THR A 182 5.00 -4.22 -78.94
N PRO A 183 5.68 -3.79 -80.01
CA PRO A 183 7.07 -4.18 -80.26
C PRO A 183 8.09 -3.62 -79.26
N SER A 184 9.12 -4.43 -79.01
CA SER A 184 10.24 -4.12 -78.11
C SER A 184 11.11 -2.96 -78.63
N PRO A 185 11.49 -1.97 -77.80
CA PRO A 185 12.73 -1.24 -78.01
C PRO A 185 13.94 -2.15 -77.70
N SER A 186 15.13 -1.78 -78.17
CA SER A 186 16.40 -2.43 -77.80
C SER A 186 16.62 -2.44 -76.28
N PRO A 187 17.43 -3.36 -75.72
CA PRO A 187 17.65 -3.44 -74.27
C PRO A 187 18.28 -2.15 -73.73
N GLY A 188 17.46 -1.33 -73.06
CA GLY A 188 17.94 -0.22 -72.24
C GLY A 188 18.77 -0.75 -71.08
N LYS A 189 19.82 -0.01 -70.72
CA LYS A 189 20.64 -0.31 -69.53
C LYS A 189 19.89 0.15 -68.29
N THR A 190 19.57 -0.74 -67.36
CA THR A 190 18.92 -0.38 -66.10
C THR A 190 19.94 -0.27 -64.97
N ALA A 191 19.81 0.73 -64.10
CA ALA A 191 20.50 0.83 -62.82
C ALA A 191 19.55 0.42 -61.68
N VAL A 192 20.00 -0.49 -60.81
CA VAL A 192 19.28 -0.90 -59.59
C VAL A 192 20.05 -0.37 -58.38
N VAL A 193 19.55 0.69 -57.76
CA VAL A 193 20.25 1.43 -56.71
C VAL A 193 19.70 1.06 -55.34
N TYR A 194 20.59 0.60 -54.46
CA TYR A 194 20.33 0.45 -53.03
C TYR A 194 21.11 1.52 -52.26
N TYR A 195 20.44 2.30 -51.42
CA TYR A 195 21.03 3.36 -50.61
C TYR A 195 20.73 3.13 -49.12
N LYS A 196 21.75 3.06 -48.26
CA LYS A 196 21.58 3.02 -46.80
C LYS A 196 21.66 4.45 -46.26
N ALA A 197 20.51 4.98 -45.84
CA ALA A 197 20.42 6.32 -45.28
C ALA A 197 20.98 6.38 -43.84
N ALA A 198 21.31 7.58 -43.37
CA ALA A 198 21.58 7.81 -41.96
C ALA A 198 20.33 7.51 -41.11
N SER A 199 20.51 7.08 -39.86
CA SER A 199 19.45 6.58 -38.97
C SER A 199 18.32 7.57 -38.63
N ALA A 200 18.45 8.84 -39.01
CA ALA A 200 17.45 9.89 -38.79
C ALA A 200 16.53 10.15 -40.02
N TRP A 201 16.70 9.45 -41.15
CA TRP A 201 15.89 9.68 -42.36
C TRP A 201 14.70 8.73 -42.45
N THR A 202 13.48 9.28 -42.35
CA THR A 202 12.21 8.54 -42.45
C THR A 202 11.68 8.40 -43.89
N ALA A 203 12.28 9.10 -44.84
CA ALA A 203 12.01 8.99 -46.27
C ALA A 203 13.29 9.26 -47.08
N VAL A 204 13.38 8.72 -48.31
CA VAL A 204 14.51 8.93 -49.22
C VAL A 204 14.04 9.18 -50.65
N ASN A 205 14.56 10.22 -51.27
CA ASN A 205 14.47 10.46 -52.71
C ASN A 205 15.84 10.32 -53.38
N ILE A 206 15.87 9.79 -54.59
CA ILE A 206 17.01 9.86 -55.50
C ILE A 206 16.74 10.88 -56.60
N HIS A 207 17.58 11.89 -56.66
CA HIS A 207 17.63 12.95 -57.68
C HIS A 207 18.78 12.62 -58.63
N TYR A 208 18.55 12.58 -59.95
CA TYR A 208 19.55 12.04 -60.88
C TYR A 208 19.51 12.67 -62.28
N ALA A 209 20.60 12.50 -63.02
CA ALA A 209 20.80 12.94 -64.41
C ALA A 209 21.47 11.82 -65.23
N VAL A 210 20.72 11.22 -66.16
CA VAL A 210 21.20 10.13 -67.03
C VAL A 210 22.12 10.67 -68.13
N GLY A 211 23.28 10.05 -68.35
CA GLY A 211 24.18 10.37 -69.48
C GLY A 211 24.73 11.80 -69.51
N GLY A 212 24.60 12.57 -68.42
CA GLY A 212 24.93 14.00 -68.38
C GLY A 212 23.81 14.92 -68.91
N GLY A 213 22.59 14.41 -69.09
CA GLY A 213 21.41 15.20 -69.43
C GLY A 213 20.86 16.02 -68.25
N SER A 214 19.64 16.54 -68.39
CA SER A 214 18.97 17.31 -67.33
C SER A 214 18.73 16.46 -66.08
N TRP A 215 18.90 17.08 -64.91
CA TRP A 215 18.50 16.50 -63.64
C TRP A 215 16.98 16.41 -63.52
N THR A 216 16.49 15.39 -62.81
CA THR A 216 15.10 15.31 -62.32
C THR A 216 14.71 16.58 -61.56
N ALA A 217 13.44 16.98 -61.52
CA ALA A 217 13.01 18.09 -60.65
C ALA A 217 13.29 17.78 -59.17
N VAL A 218 13.65 18.78 -58.37
CA VAL A 218 13.80 18.67 -56.89
C VAL A 218 12.43 18.39 -56.26
N PRO A 219 12.30 17.45 -55.29
CA PRO A 219 13.33 16.70 -54.56
C PRO A 219 13.82 15.39 -55.22
N GLY A 220 13.51 15.14 -56.48
CA GLY A 220 13.85 13.88 -57.17
C GLY A 220 12.73 12.85 -57.03
N THR A 221 13.08 11.58 -57.21
CA THR A 221 12.11 10.47 -57.23
C THR A 221 12.13 9.67 -55.92
N PRO A 222 10.98 9.34 -55.30
CA PRO A 222 10.95 8.54 -54.08
C PRO A 222 11.54 7.14 -54.26
N MET A 223 12.34 6.70 -53.30
CA MET A 223 12.83 5.32 -53.16
C MET A 223 11.90 4.53 -52.21
N ALA A 224 11.83 3.21 -52.39
CA ALA A 224 11.06 2.34 -51.50
C ALA A 224 11.99 1.65 -50.49
N LEU A 225 11.57 1.51 -49.23
CA LEU A 225 12.33 0.71 -48.25
C LEU A 225 12.28 -0.77 -48.67
N SER A 226 13.44 -1.43 -48.75
CA SER A 226 13.59 -2.80 -49.25
C SER A 226 13.94 -3.82 -48.16
N CYS A 227 14.73 -3.40 -47.17
CA CYS A 227 15.02 -4.10 -45.92
C CYS A 227 15.62 -3.09 -44.93
N ASP A 228 16.05 -3.52 -43.73
CA ASP A 228 16.48 -2.60 -42.66
C ASP A 228 17.46 -1.50 -43.14
N GLY A 229 17.00 -0.24 -43.06
CA GLY A 229 17.72 0.96 -43.48
C GLY A 229 18.09 1.06 -44.96
N TRP A 230 17.77 0.08 -45.81
CA TRP A 230 18.15 0.01 -47.23
C TRP A 230 16.99 0.39 -48.14
N TRP A 231 17.16 1.47 -48.90
CA TRP A 231 16.18 2.01 -49.83
C TRP A 231 16.54 1.63 -51.27
N LYS A 232 15.56 1.16 -52.05
CA LYS A 232 15.73 0.67 -53.43
C LYS A 232 15.04 1.58 -54.44
N LYS A 233 15.69 1.80 -55.58
CA LYS A 233 15.08 2.33 -56.81
C LYS A 233 15.64 1.65 -58.06
N GLU A 234 14.80 1.45 -59.06
CA GLU A 234 15.21 1.00 -60.40
C GLU A 234 15.01 2.16 -61.37
N ILE A 235 16.01 2.43 -62.20
CA ILE A 235 16.07 3.58 -63.12
C ILE A 235 16.57 3.09 -64.48
N ASP A 236 15.84 3.40 -65.54
CA ASP A 236 16.29 3.18 -66.92
C ASP A 236 17.29 4.26 -67.34
N LEU A 237 18.44 3.84 -67.87
CA LEU A 237 19.49 4.70 -68.43
C LEU A 237 19.39 4.81 -69.96
N GLY A 238 18.47 4.06 -70.60
CA GLY A 238 18.37 3.93 -72.05
C GLY A 238 19.68 3.40 -72.64
N THR A 239 20.26 4.11 -73.60
CA THR A 239 21.57 3.76 -74.19
C THR A 239 22.78 4.21 -73.34
N SER A 240 22.57 5.05 -72.33
CA SER A 240 23.66 5.62 -71.51
C SER A 240 24.32 4.56 -70.61
N ALA A 241 25.63 4.67 -70.41
CA ALA A 241 26.37 3.74 -69.54
C ALA A 241 26.20 4.03 -68.03
N SER A 242 25.85 5.27 -67.67
CA SER A 242 25.74 5.73 -66.29
C SER A 242 24.85 6.97 -66.14
N MET A 243 24.56 7.32 -64.88
CA MET A 243 23.94 8.58 -64.45
C MET A 243 24.75 9.21 -63.30
N LYS A 244 24.57 10.51 -63.10
CA LYS A 244 24.88 11.15 -61.81
C LYS A 244 23.66 11.10 -60.90
N ALA A 245 23.87 10.94 -59.60
CA ALA A 245 22.81 10.90 -58.60
C ALA A 245 23.20 11.59 -57.27
N ALA A 246 22.20 12.09 -56.56
CA ALA A 246 22.26 12.60 -55.20
C ALA A 246 21.00 12.18 -54.43
N PHE A 247 21.09 12.08 -53.11
CA PHE A 247 20.00 11.61 -52.26
C PHE A 247 19.53 12.71 -51.30
N ASN A 248 18.27 12.68 -50.88
CA ASN A 248 17.75 13.59 -49.85
C ASN A 248 16.56 13.00 -49.10
N ASN A 249 16.24 13.59 -47.94
CA ASN A 249 15.12 13.21 -47.09
C ASN A 249 13.76 13.84 -47.49
N GLY A 250 13.68 14.56 -48.61
CA GLY A 250 12.50 15.32 -49.02
C GLY A 250 12.26 16.63 -48.27
N SER A 251 12.96 16.89 -47.16
CA SER A 251 12.83 18.09 -46.32
C SER A 251 14.08 18.97 -46.32
N GLY A 252 14.86 18.94 -47.42
CA GLY A 252 15.99 19.85 -47.65
C GLY A 252 17.36 19.38 -47.15
N THR A 253 17.49 18.19 -46.55
CA THR A 253 18.80 17.61 -46.21
C THR A 253 19.29 16.71 -47.34
N TRP A 254 20.52 16.94 -47.82
CA TRP A 254 21.08 16.26 -48.99
C TRP A 254 22.33 15.45 -48.68
N ASP A 255 22.51 14.37 -49.42
CA ASP A 255 23.78 13.66 -49.59
C ASP A 255 24.13 13.60 -51.08
N ASN A 256 25.03 14.49 -51.50
CA ASN A 256 25.55 14.61 -52.86
C ASN A 256 27.05 14.26 -52.92
N ASN A 257 27.50 13.34 -52.06
CA ASN A 257 28.90 12.91 -51.98
C ASN A 257 29.89 14.08 -51.79
N ASN A 258 29.64 14.93 -50.78
CA ASN A 258 30.40 16.15 -50.49
C ASN A 258 30.56 17.10 -51.71
N GLY A 259 29.52 17.22 -52.54
CA GLY A 259 29.52 18.06 -53.75
C GLY A 259 30.06 17.41 -55.02
N GLY A 260 30.42 16.12 -55.00
CA GLY A 260 30.92 15.40 -56.17
C GLY A 260 29.86 14.66 -57.01
N ASP A 261 28.66 14.44 -56.46
CA ASP A 261 27.64 13.49 -56.92
C ASP A 261 28.10 12.01 -56.94
N TYR A 262 27.14 11.10 -57.04
CA TYR A 262 27.38 9.67 -57.21
C TYR A 262 27.29 9.27 -58.70
N ALA A 263 28.36 8.69 -59.25
CA ALA A 263 28.35 8.13 -60.61
C ALA A 263 27.85 6.68 -60.59
N VAL A 264 26.59 6.47 -60.93
CA VAL A 264 25.92 5.16 -60.89
C VAL A 264 25.87 4.54 -62.28
N GLY A 265 26.43 3.35 -62.44
CA GLY A 265 26.42 2.59 -63.69
C GLY A 265 25.20 1.67 -63.86
N ALA A 266 25.12 1.02 -65.01
CA ALA A 266 24.18 -0.07 -65.26
C ALA A 266 24.44 -1.29 -64.34
N GLY A 267 23.37 -2.01 -63.96
CA GLY A 267 23.40 -3.11 -63.01
C GLY A 267 23.12 -2.68 -61.57
N THR A 268 23.35 -3.59 -60.61
CA THR A 268 23.12 -3.32 -59.18
C THR A 268 24.25 -2.50 -58.58
N THR A 269 23.90 -1.44 -57.84
CA THR A 269 24.85 -0.58 -57.11
C THR A 269 24.36 -0.38 -55.68
N THR A 270 25.22 -0.58 -54.69
CA THR A 270 24.95 -0.22 -53.29
C THR A 270 25.72 1.03 -52.89
N ILE A 271 25.08 1.93 -52.13
CA ILE A 271 25.68 3.15 -51.59
C ILE A 271 25.41 3.20 -50.08
N LYS A 272 26.48 3.26 -49.28
CA LYS A 272 26.42 3.35 -47.81
C LYS A 272 27.63 4.14 -47.31
N ASP A 273 27.43 5.00 -46.31
CA ASP A 273 28.50 5.84 -45.72
C ASP A 273 29.32 6.62 -46.78
N ARG A 274 28.62 7.07 -47.84
CA ARG A 274 29.15 7.70 -49.07
C ARG A 274 30.07 6.85 -49.96
N VAL A 275 30.21 5.55 -49.66
CA VAL A 275 30.93 4.60 -50.52
C VAL A 275 29.96 3.99 -51.52
N LEU A 276 30.26 4.13 -52.82
CA LEU A 276 29.54 3.49 -53.91
C LEU A 276 30.23 2.18 -54.32
N THR A 277 29.48 1.10 -54.41
CA THR A 277 29.97 -0.21 -54.85
C THR A 277 29.10 -0.74 -56.00
N ALA A 278 29.68 -0.81 -57.20
CA ALA A 278 29.03 -1.34 -58.39
C ALA A 278 29.15 -2.87 -58.45
N GLY A 279 28.12 -3.57 -58.94
CA GLY A 279 28.07 -5.03 -59.00
C GLY A 279 27.95 -5.71 -57.62
N ALA A 280 27.60 -4.94 -56.58
CA ALA A 280 27.52 -5.45 -55.21
C ALA A 280 26.40 -6.51 -55.04
N PRO A 281 26.58 -7.49 -54.13
CA PRO A 281 25.52 -8.40 -53.73
C PRO A 281 24.28 -7.62 -53.25
N VAL A 282 23.08 -8.10 -53.59
CA VAL A 282 21.83 -7.48 -53.13
C VAL A 282 21.77 -7.52 -51.60
N PRO A 283 21.71 -6.37 -50.90
CA PRO A 283 21.84 -6.31 -49.44
C PRO A 283 20.63 -6.88 -48.70
N CYS A 284 19.56 -7.22 -49.42
CA CYS A 284 18.33 -7.80 -48.93
C CYS A 284 18.12 -9.25 -49.45
N THR A 285 19.20 -10.01 -49.68
CA THR A 285 19.07 -11.46 -49.93
C THR A 285 18.61 -12.13 -48.64
N PRO A 286 17.51 -12.91 -48.65
CA PRO A 286 17.14 -13.72 -47.49
C PRO A 286 18.28 -14.68 -47.15
N ALA A 287 18.58 -14.84 -45.87
CA ALA A 287 19.38 -15.97 -45.43
C ALA A 287 18.68 -17.28 -45.84
N PRO A 288 19.43 -18.38 -46.05
CA PRO A 288 18.82 -19.71 -46.19
C PRO A 288 17.85 -19.96 -45.03
N PRO A 289 16.67 -20.55 -45.27
CA PRO A 289 15.72 -20.83 -44.21
C PRO A 289 16.38 -21.70 -43.15
N ASP A 290 16.32 -21.25 -41.91
CA ASP A 290 16.85 -22.00 -40.79
C ASP A 290 15.99 -23.25 -40.55
N THR A 291 16.67 -24.38 -40.43
CA THR A 291 16.08 -25.73 -40.37
C THR A 291 16.70 -26.58 -39.25
N THR A 292 17.58 -25.97 -38.44
CA THR A 292 18.27 -26.65 -37.36
C THR A 292 17.60 -26.28 -36.04
N ALA A 293 17.20 -27.28 -35.26
CA ALA A 293 16.62 -27.01 -33.95
C ALA A 293 17.71 -26.62 -32.93
N PRO A 294 17.39 -25.73 -31.96
CA PRO A 294 18.29 -25.44 -30.85
C PRO A 294 18.69 -26.68 -30.04
N SER A 295 19.73 -26.55 -29.21
CA SER A 295 20.12 -27.63 -28.30
C SER A 295 19.01 -27.97 -27.29
N VAL A 296 18.94 -29.24 -26.87
CA VAL A 296 17.96 -29.71 -25.87
C VAL A 296 18.24 -29.05 -24.51
N PRO A 297 17.23 -28.46 -23.83
CA PRO A 297 17.40 -27.91 -22.49
C PRO A 297 17.99 -28.93 -21.51
N GLN A 298 19.09 -28.55 -20.86
CA GLN A 298 19.80 -29.39 -19.89
C GLN A 298 19.56 -28.93 -18.45
N SER A 299 19.96 -29.75 -17.48
CA SER A 299 19.89 -29.45 -16.04
C SER A 299 18.47 -29.06 -15.57
N VAL A 300 17.45 -29.68 -16.15
CA VAL A 300 16.05 -29.39 -15.78
C VAL A 300 15.80 -29.87 -14.36
N THR A 301 15.35 -28.95 -13.52
CA THR A 301 15.03 -29.17 -12.10
C THR A 301 13.61 -28.72 -11.83
N ALA A 302 12.95 -29.34 -10.86
CA ALA A 302 11.62 -28.97 -10.37
C ALA A 302 11.65 -28.97 -8.84
N ALA A 303 11.16 -27.90 -8.21
CA ALA A 303 11.12 -27.75 -6.76
C ALA A 303 9.76 -27.19 -6.32
N ALA A 304 9.09 -27.86 -5.38
CA ALA A 304 7.82 -27.41 -4.85
C ALA A 304 7.98 -26.36 -3.74
N SER A 305 7.02 -25.44 -3.67
CA SER A 305 6.84 -24.46 -2.60
C SER A 305 5.33 -24.30 -2.38
N GLY A 306 4.78 -24.95 -1.34
CA GLY A 306 3.33 -25.03 -1.15
C GLY A 306 2.61 -25.64 -2.37
N LEU A 307 1.63 -24.91 -2.91
CA LEU A 307 0.87 -25.29 -4.11
C LEU A 307 1.46 -24.77 -5.43
N SER A 308 2.76 -24.44 -5.44
CA SER A 308 3.49 -24.06 -6.64
C SER A 308 4.70 -24.95 -6.86
N ILE A 309 5.09 -25.17 -8.12
CA ILE A 309 6.35 -25.83 -8.49
C ILE A 309 7.13 -24.88 -9.38
N ARG A 310 8.39 -24.63 -9.02
CA ARG A 310 9.34 -23.87 -9.84
C ARG A 310 10.21 -24.83 -10.64
N ILE A 311 10.24 -24.65 -11.95
CA ILE A 311 11.04 -25.38 -12.93
C ILE A 311 12.20 -24.47 -13.37
N ALA A 312 13.42 -24.99 -13.50
CA ALA A 312 14.57 -24.25 -14.01
C ALA A 312 15.52 -25.13 -14.82
N TRP A 313 16.17 -24.57 -15.84
CA TRP A 313 17.08 -25.27 -16.76
C TRP A 313 18.26 -24.41 -17.21
N SER A 314 19.26 -25.05 -17.82
CA SER A 314 20.36 -24.38 -18.53
C SER A 314 19.88 -23.84 -19.88
N ALA A 315 20.35 -22.65 -20.26
CA ALA A 315 20.00 -22.04 -21.54
C ALA A 315 20.40 -22.93 -22.73
N SER A 316 19.49 -23.08 -23.69
CA SER A 316 19.79 -23.69 -24.99
C SER A 316 20.62 -22.75 -25.85
N THR A 317 21.33 -23.32 -26.80
CA THR A 317 22.17 -22.65 -27.79
C THR A 317 21.68 -23.02 -29.18
N ASP A 318 21.72 -22.07 -30.10
CA ASP A 318 21.43 -22.29 -31.51
C ASP A 318 22.72 -22.46 -32.34
N ASN A 319 22.63 -22.93 -33.59
CA ASN A 319 23.81 -23.05 -34.46
C ASN A 319 24.36 -21.69 -34.88
N ALA A 320 25.65 -21.66 -35.24
CA ALA A 320 26.27 -20.48 -35.82
C ALA A 320 25.55 -20.10 -37.13
N GLY A 321 25.00 -18.88 -37.17
CA GLY A 321 24.22 -18.38 -38.31
C GLY A 321 22.74 -18.78 -38.32
N GLY A 322 22.24 -19.46 -37.27
CA GLY A 322 20.81 -19.70 -37.06
C GLY A 322 20.07 -18.43 -36.62
N THR A 323 18.76 -18.56 -36.47
CA THR A 323 17.83 -17.48 -36.12
C THR A 323 17.86 -17.10 -34.63
N GLY A 324 18.49 -17.92 -33.79
CA GLY A 324 18.58 -17.74 -32.34
C GLY A 324 17.41 -18.36 -31.59
N VAL A 325 17.63 -18.71 -30.32
CA VAL A 325 16.60 -19.32 -29.47
C VAL A 325 15.48 -18.31 -29.19
N GLY A 326 14.28 -18.59 -29.71
CA GLY A 326 13.07 -17.78 -29.52
C GLY A 326 12.34 -18.05 -28.19
N GLY A 327 12.55 -19.23 -27.59
CA GLY A 327 12.03 -19.55 -26.27
C GLY A 327 11.98 -21.04 -25.97
N TYR A 328 11.11 -21.39 -25.02
CA TYR A 328 10.94 -22.75 -24.51
C TYR A 328 9.46 -23.14 -24.43
N GLU A 329 9.16 -24.39 -24.81
CA GLU A 329 7.87 -25.04 -24.64
C GLU A 329 7.97 -26.04 -23.47
N LEU A 330 7.21 -25.83 -22.40
CA LEU A 330 7.11 -26.75 -21.28
C LEU A 330 5.85 -27.58 -21.42
N VAL A 331 5.96 -28.89 -21.21
CA VAL A 331 4.81 -29.79 -21.05
C VAL A 331 4.81 -30.32 -19.63
N ARG A 332 3.75 -29.99 -18.89
CA ARG A 332 3.41 -30.57 -17.60
C ARG A 332 2.58 -31.83 -17.78
N SER A 333 2.81 -32.79 -16.91
CA SER A 333 1.95 -33.96 -16.66
C SER A 333 1.75 -34.15 -15.16
N GLY A 334 0.68 -34.83 -14.75
CA GLY A 334 0.25 -34.93 -13.35
C GLY A 334 -0.94 -34.02 -13.02
N GLY A 335 -1.59 -34.31 -11.88
CA GLY A 335 -2.86 -33.70 -11.46
C GLY A 335 -4.09 -34.15 -12.27
N THR A 336 -5.27 -33.87 -11.72
CA THR A 336 -6.57 -34.16 -12.35
C THR A 336 -6.84 -33.36 -13.63
N SER A 337 -6.23 -32.18 -13.74
CA SER A 337 -6.36 -31.30 -14.92
C SER A 337 -5.74 -31.86 -16.22
N GLY A 338 -5.02 -32.98 -16.16
CA GLY A 338 -4.30 -33.54 -17.31
C GLY A 338 -3.10 -32.70 -17.75
N PRO A 339 -2.48 -33.06 -18.89
CA PRO A 339 -1.30 -32.35 -19.39
C PRO A 339 -1.60 -30.90 -19.78
N LYS A 340 -0.70 -29.98 -19.44
CA LYS A 340 -0.75 -28.57 -19.88
C LYS A 340 0.56 -28.18 -20.56
N THR A 341 0.46 -27.35 -21.59
CA THR A 341 1.62 -26.79 -22.30
C THR A 341 1.74 -25.30 -22.00
N PHE A 342 2.96 -24.85 -21.71
CA PHE A 342 3.30 -23.45 -21.47
C PHE A 342 4.42 -23.01 -22.42
N VAL A 343 4.48 -21.72 -22.73
CA VAL A 343 5.53 -21.13 -23.57
C VAL A 343 6.13 -19.96 -22.82
N VAL A 344 7.47 -19.95 -22.69
CA VAL A 344 8.22 -18.91 -21.96
C VAL A 344 9.51 -18.55 -22.71
N THR A 345 10.06 -17.37 -22.47
CA THR A 345 11.34 -16.93 -23.06
C THR A 345 12.54 -17.10 -22.10
N GLY A 346 12.29 -17.13 -20.78
CA GLY A 346 13.31 -17.34 -19.75
C GLY A 346 13.72 -18.81 -19.56
N THR A 347 14.73 -19.05 -18.73
CA THR A 347 15.21 -20.40 -18.37
C THR A 347 14.68 -20.92 -17.02
N SER A 348 13.56 -20.37 -16.57
CA SER A 348 12.74 -20.89 -15.48
C SER A 348 11.27 -20.57 -15.73
N PHE A 349 10.41 -21.27 -15.01
CA PHE A 349 8.96 -21.08 -15.00
C PHE A 349 8.43 -21.52 -13.65
N SER A 350 7.40 -20.88 -13.11
CA SER A 350 6.71 -21.36 -11.90
C SER A 350 5.25 -21.60 -12.21
N ASP A 351 4.83 -22.84 -11.98
CA ASP A 351 3.46 -23.31 -12.15
C ASP A 351 2.78 -23.28 -10.78
N SER A 352 1.77 -22.42 -10.63
CA SER A 352 1.09 -22.14 -9.38
C SER A 352 -0.35 -22.67 -9.37
N SER A 353 -1.03 -22.55 -8.22
CA SER A 353 -2.42 -22.99 -8.04
C SER A 353 -2.62 -24.48 -8.36
N LEU A 354 -1.63 -25.29 -7.99
CA LEU A 354 -1.62 -26.73 -8.20
C LEU A 354 -2.39 -27.47 -7.10
N GLU A 355 -2.81 -28.71 -7.40
CA GLU A 355 -3.49 -29.58 -6.45
C GLU A 355 -2.53 -29.92 -5.29
N ALA A 356 -3.04 -30.01 -4.05
CA ALA A 356 -2.22 -30.36 -2.88
C ALA A 356 -1.70 -31.80 -2.95
N LYS A 357 -0.53 -32.05 -2.34
CA LYS A 357 0.08 -33.39 -2.21
C LYS A 357 0.16 -34.18 -3.53
N THR A 358 0.27 -33.46 -4.64
CA THR A 358 0.14 -33.99 -6.00
C THR A 358 1.47 -33.90 -6.73
N ALA A 359 1.88 -35.03 -7.32
CA ALA A 359 3.09 -35.11 -8.12
C ALA A 359 2.86 -34.57 -9.53
N TYR A 360 3.72 -33.64 -9.96
CA TYR A 360 3.76 -33.12 -11.32
C TYR A 360 5.15 -33.36 -11.92
N SER A 361 5.18 -33.55 -13.25
CA SER A 361 6.38 -33.83 -14.02
C SER A 361 6.42 -32.96 -15.28
N TYR A 362 7.56 -32.32 -15.52
CA TYR A 362 7.76 -31.29 -16.54
C TYR A 362 8.88 -31.67 -17.50
N THR A 363 8.63 -31.56 -18.80
CA THR A 363 9.66 -31.64 -19.85
C THR A 363 9.73 -30.32 -20.60
N VAL A 364 10.93 -29.89 -20.99
CA VAL A 364 11.17 -28.62 -21.69
C VAL A 364 11.75 -28.89 -23.08
N LYS A 365 11.25 -28.22 -24.11
CA LYS A 365 11.90 -28.08 -25.42
C LYS A 365 12.31 -26.64 -25.62
N ALA A 366 13.36 -26.40 -26.39
CA ALA A 366 13.68 -25.08 -26.92
C ALA A 366 13.13 -24.94 -28.34
N PHE A 367 12.83 -23.71 -28.76
CA PHE A 367 12.50 -23.38 -30.14
C PHE A 367 13.24 -22.11 -30.59
N ASP A 368 13.51 -22.00 -31.88
CA ASP A 368 14.22 -20.87 -32.50
C ASP A 368 13.27 -19.75 -32.97
N LEU A 369 13.78 -18.77 -33.72
CA LEU A 369 12.99 -17.71 -34.36
C LEU A 369 12.72 -17.99 -35.85
N ALA A 370 12.85 -19.25 -36.30
CA ALA A 370 12.53 -19.64 -37.66
C ALA A 370 11.01 -19.62 -37.92
N SER A 371 10.62 -19.68 -39.18
CA SER A 371 9.20 -19.68 -39.59
C SER A 371 8.93 -20.81 -40.58
N PRO A 372 8.33 -21.94 -40.14
CA PRO A 372 7.92 -22.25 -38.76
C PRO A 372 9.11 -22.50 -37.81
N PRO A 373 8.96 -22.33 -36.49
CA PRO A 373 10.05 -22.54 -35.54
C PRO A 373 10.52 -24.01 -35.48
N ASN A 374 11.83 -24.23 -35.54
CA ASN A 374 12.41 -25.54 -35.29
C ASN A 374 12.43 -25.80 -33.78
N LYS A 375 11.96 -27.00 -33.36
CA LYS A 375 11.86 -27.38 -31.94
C LYS A 375 12.83 -28.49 -31.61
N SER A 376 13.53 -28.34 -30.48
CA SER A 376 14.43 -29.37 -29.98
C SER A 376 13.67 -30.57 -29.41
N ALA A 377 14.37 -31.69 -29.20
CA ALA A 377 13.81 -32.81 -28.47
C ALA A 377 13.48 -32.41 -27.02
N ALA A 378 12.51 -33.10 -26.40
CA ALA A 378 12.18 -32.86 -25.01
C ALA A 378 13.35 -33.21 -24.08
N SER A 379 13.56 -32.39 -23.06
CA SER A 379 14.47 -32.66 -21.96
C SER A 379 14.11 -33.97 -21.22
N ALA A 380 15.03 -34.47 -20.41
CA ALA A 380 14.65 -35.38 -19.34
C ALA A 380 13.56 -34.72 -18.44
N PRO A 381 12.59 -35.48 -17.93
CA PRO A 381 11.54 -34.95 -17.08
C PRO A 381 12.07 -34.60 -15.69
N ALA A 382 11.70 -33.42 -15.19
CA ALA A 382 11.91 -33.03 -13.79
C ALA A 382 10.57 -33.07 -13.04
N SER A 383 10.55 -33.62 -11.83
CA SER A 383 9.29 -33.84 -11.08
C SER A 383 9.39 -33.31 -9.66
N ALA A 384 8.28 -32.78 -9.14
CA ALA A 384 8.13 -32.38 -7.75
C ALA A 384 6.71 -32.69 -7.26
N THR A 385 6.53 -32.83 -5.95
CA THR A 385 5.21 -33.01 -5.31
C THR A 385 4.89 -31.77 -4.50
N THR A 386 3.71 -31.20 -4.71
CA THR A 386 3.22 -30.05 -3.96
C THR A 386 3.04 -30.36 -2.48
N GLY A 387 3.08 -29.32 -1.64
CA GLY A 387 2.82 -29.43 -0.21
C GLY A 387 1.33 -29.58 0.12
N ASP A 388 1.01 -29.39 1.39
CA ASP A 388 -0.38 -29.21 1.83
C ASP A 388 -1.02 -27.96 1.17
N ALA A 389 -2.32 -28.02 0.93
CA ALA A 389 -3.08 -26.80 0.65
C ALA A 389 -3.10 -25.93 1.92
N PRO A 390 -3.11 -24.58 1.76
CA PRO A 390 -3.61 -23.73 2.83
C PRO A 390 -4.97 -24.27 3.29
N PRO A 391 -5.26 -24.31 4.61
CA PRO A 391 -6.60 -24.64 5.08
C PRO A 391 -7.61 -23.76 4.35
N PRO A 392 -8.71 -24.35 3.81
CA PRO A 392 -9.76 -23.53 3.20
C PRO A 392 -10.23 -22.50 4.24
N ALA A 393 -10.44 -21.27 3.79
CA ALA A 393 -11.11 -20.26 4.59
C ALA A 393 -12.40 -20.86 5.17
N PRO A 394 -12.64 -20.81 6.49
CA PRO A 394 -13.95 -21.14 7.00
C PRO A 394 -14.92 -20.10 6.44
N GLY A 395 -15.92 -20.52 5.67
CA GLY A 395 -16.74 -19.60 4.90
C GLY A 395 -17.45 -18.57 5.78
N GLY A 396 -17.26 -17.29 5.47
CA GLY A 396 -17.99 -16.19 6.10
C GLY A 396 -19.12 -15.65 5.22
N THR A 397 -19.64 -14.46 5.56
CA THR A 397 -20.57 -13.72 4.69
C THR A 397 -20.50 -12.24 5.07
N PRO A 398 -20.17 -11.32 4.15
CA PRO A 398 -20.10 -9.89 4.47
C PRO A 398 -21.47 -9.32 4.88
N ILE A 399 -21.46 -8.16 5.54
CA ILE A 399 -22.67 -7.42 5.89
C ILE A 399 -23.36 -6.94 4.60
N GLY A 400 -22.58 -6.42 3.65
CA GLY A 400 -23.04 -6.13 2.29
C GLY A 400 -23.90 -4.88 2.10
N THR A 401 -23.93 -3.95 3.05
CA THR A 401 -24.54 -2.61 2.87
C THR A 401 -23.55 -1.61 2.24
N ASP A 402 -24.03 -0.48 1.74
CA ASP A 402 -23.22 0.64 1.22
C ASP A 402 -22.28 1.19 2.31
N MET A 403 -20.97 1.32 2.02
CA MET A 403 -19.96 1.78 2.98
C MET A 403 -20.15 3.26 3.41
N ARG A 404 -20.87 4.07 2.61
CA ARG A 404 -21.15 5.48 2.95
C ARG A 404 -22.09 5.64 4.15
N GLU A 405 -22.83 4.59 4.48
CA GLU A 405 -23.69 4.52 5.67
C GLU A 405 -22.89 4.42 6.98
N ASP A 406 -21.62 4.03 6.89
CA ASP A 406 -20.74 3.77 8.02
C ASP A 406 -19.82 4.96 8.38
N SER A 407 -19.09 4.75 9.47
CA SER A 407 -17.85 5.43 9.83
C SER A 407 -16.84 4.35 10.22
N ILE A 408 -15.56 4.59 9.92
CA ILE A 408 -14.47 3.61 10.06
C ILE A 408 -13.60 3.97 11.27
N TYR A 409 -13.29 2.98 12.11
CA TYR A 409 -12.25 3.10 13.13
C TYR A 409 -11.02 2.32 12.68
N PHE A 410 -9.89 3.01 12.45
CA PHE A 410 -8.65 2.39 12.00
C PHE A 410 -7.82 1.92 13.21
N VAL A 411 -7.56 0.62 13.25
CA VAL A 411 -6.91 -0.11 14.33
C VAL A 411 -5.58 -0.69 13.85
N MET A 412 -4.51 -0.38 14.55
CA MET A 412 -3.24 -1.08 14.43
C MET A 412 -3.27 -2.31 15.33
N THR A 413 -3.63 -3.48 14.78
CA THR A 413 -4.01 -4.69 15.55
C THR A 413 -2.97 -5.05 16.60
N ALA A 414 -1.69 -5.12 16.20
CA ALA A 414 -0.55 -5.44 17.05
C ALA A 414 -0.34 -4.50 18.25
N ARG A 415 -1.03 -3.36 18.31
CA ARG A 415 -0.86 -2.27 19.29
C ARG A 415 -2.17 -1.83 19.97
N PHE A 416 -3.30 -2.48 19.67
CA PHE A 416 -4.62 -2.02 20.15
C PHE A 416 -4.99 -2.55 21.53
N TYR A 417 -5.11 -3.87 21.71
CA TYR A 417 -5.38 -4.50 23.00
C TYR A 417 -4.85 -5.94 23.04
N ASP A 418 -4.19 -6.30 24.14
CA ASP A 418 -3.63 -7.61 24.48
C ASP A 418 -4.75 -8.53 24.99
N GLY A 419 -5.22 -9.44 24.15
CA GLY A 419 -6.23 -10.43 24.51
C GLY A 419 -5.64 -11.75 25.03
N ASP A 420 -4.46 -12.14 24.53
CA ASP A 420 -3.71 -13.31 24.97
C ASP A 420 -2.19 -13.05 24.99
N SER A 421 -1.72 -12.54 26.12
CA SER A 421 -0.30 -12.31 26.39
C SER A 421 0.66 -13.50 26.19
N SER A 422 0.16 -14.71 25.91
CA SER A 422 1.00 -15.87 25.52
C SER A 422 1.48 -15.82 24.06
N ASN A 423 0.84 -15.05 23.17
CA ASN A 423 1.31 -14.82 21.79
C ASN A 423 2.24 -13.58 21.66
N ASN A 424 2.35 -12.77 22.71
CA ASN A 424 3.16 -11.54 22.73
C ASN A 424 4.61 -11.79 22.28
N MET A 425 5.03 -11.08 21.23
CA MET A 425 6.30 -11.34 20.55
C MET A 425 7.05 -10.06 20.19
N GLY A 426 8.33 -10.02 20.55
CA GLY A 426 9.25 -9.02 20.02
C GLY A 426 9.80 -9.45 18.65
N GLY A 427 9.87 -8.52 17.70
CA GLY A 427 10.65 -8.72 16.47
C GLY A 427 12.16 -8.70 16.74
N GLN A 428 12.97 -8.94 15.71
CA GLN A 428 14.44 -9.00 15.85
C GLN A 428 15.05 -7.69 16.40
N LEU A 429 14.47 -6.53 16.07
CA LEU A 429 14.95 -5.23 16.57
C LEU A 429 14.35 -4.81 17.93
N ASN A 430 13.52 -5.64 18.57
CA ASN A 430 12.84 -5.34 19.84
C ASN A 430 13.78 -4.88 20.98
N VAL A 431 15.01 -5.40 21.03
CA VAL A 431 16.02 -4.95 22.00
C VAL A 431 16.65 -3.62 21.55
N SER A 432 17.09 -3.51 20.30
CA SER A 432 17.78 -2.33 19.78
C SER A 432 16.91 -1.08 19.70
N SER A 433 15.59 -1.24 19.58
CA SER A 433 14.61 -0.14 19.62
C SER A 433 14.23 0.25 21.06
N GLY A 434 14.71 -0.47 22.07
CA GLY A 434 14.40 -0.21 23.48
C GLY A 434 13.03 -0.73 23.95
N ASN A 435 12.21 -1.30 23.06
CA ASN A 435 10.91 -1.93 23.39
C ASN A 435 11.05 -3.01 24.50
N ALA A 436 12.08 -3.86 24.40
CA ALA A 436 12.39 -4.88 25.40
C ALA A 436 12.66 -4.30 26.80
N ALA A 437 13.31 -3.14 26.89
CA ALA A 437 13.61 -2.48 28.17
C ALA A 437 12.35 -1.89 28.83
N GLY A 438 11.32 -1.57 28.04
CA GLY A 438 10.01 -1.12 28.53
C GLY A 438 8.99 -2.25 28.76
N ASN A 439 9.35 -3.51 28.50
CA ASN A 439 8.42 -4.66 28.48
C ASN A 439 7.19 -4.42 27.57
N ASP A 440 7.39 -3.72 26.45
CA ASP A 440 6.36 -3.40 25.46
C ASP A 440 6.70 -4.09 24.13
N PRO A 441 6.45 -5.41 23.99
CA PRO A 441 6.76 -6.14 22.77
C PRO A 441 6.03 -5.55 21.56
N MET A 442 6.63 -5.75 20.39
CA MET A 442 6.13 -5.15 19.15
C MET A 442 4.76 -5.69 18.75
N PHE A 443 4.59 -7.01 18.84
CA PHE A 443 3.29 -7.66 18.84
C PHE A 443 2.85 -7.78 20.30
N ARG A 444 1.88 -6.94 20.69
CA ARG A 444 1.25 -6.94 22.01
C ARG A 444 -0.28 -7.01 21.95
N GLY A 445 -0.88 -6.60 20.83
CA GLY A 445 -2.30 -6.72 20.57
C GLY A 445 -2.59 -7.80 19.53
N ASP A 446 -3.77 -8.40 19.62
CA ASP A 446 -4.17 -9.58 18.84
C ASP A 446 -5.66 -9.55 18.47
N PHE A 447 -6.12 -10.56 17.72
CA PHE A 447 -7.53 -10.65 17.34
C PHE A 447 -8.43 -10.88 18.54
N LYS A 448 -7.98 -11.63 19.57
CA LYS A 448 -8.74 -11.81 20.80
C LYS A 448 -9.02 -10.47 21.48
N GLY A 449 -8.00 -9.64 21.62
CA GLY A 449 -8.12 -8.34 22.27
C GLY A 449 -8.98 -7.38 21.47
N LEU A 450 -8.92 -7.42 20.14
CA LEU A 450 -9.83 -6.66 19.29
C LEU A 450 -11.28 -7.14 19.43
N MET A 451 -11.54 -8.46 19.45
CA MET A 451 -12.86 -9.05 19.71
C MET A 451 -13.43 -8.59 21.07
N ASP A 452 -12.61 -8.65 22.13
CA ASP A 452 -12.98 -8.24 23.49
C ASP A 452 -13.31 -6.74 23.61
N LYS A 453 -12.90 -5.91 22.64
CA LYS A 453 -13.13 -4.44 22.61
C LYS A 453 -14.06 -3.96 21.48
N LEU A 454 -14.72 -4.87 20.74
CA LEU A 454 -15.71 -4.47 19.74
C LEU A 454 -16.87 -3.64 20.32
N ASP A 455 -17.26 -3.87 21.59
CA ASP A 455 -18.29 -3.05 22.25
C ASP A 455 -17.81 -1.64 22.62
N TYR A 456 -16.50 -1.42 22.78
CA TYR A 456 -15.95 -0.07 22.89
C TYR A 456 -16.07 0.68 21.56
N ILE A 457 -15.68 0.05 20.45
CA ILE A 457 -15.78 0.63 19.10
C ILE A 457 -17.26 0.93 18.74
N LYS A 458 -18.16 0.00 19.06
CA LYS A 458 -19.62 0.19 18.95
C LYS A 458 -20.14 1.32 19.84
N ALA A 459 -19.64 1.43 21.08
CA ALA A 459 -19.97 2.53 21.96
C ALA A 459 -19.52 3.90 21.41
N LEU A 460 -18.39 4.00 20.71
CA LEU A 460 -17.99 5.22 19.99
C LEU A 460 -18.91 5.51 18.79
N GLY A 461 -19.43 4.46 18.15
CA GLY A 461 -20.47 4.52 17.12
C GLY A 461 -20.06 4.16 15.69
N PHE A 462 -18.82 3.70 15.53
CA PHE A 462 -18.30 3.15 14.28
C PHE A 462 -18.94 1.79 13.98
N SER A 463 -19.36 1.59 12.72
CA SER A 463 -19.89 0.33 12.20
C SER A 463 -19.00 -0.29 11.12
N ALA A 464 -17.77 0.20 10.97
CA ALA A 464 -16.70 -0.45 10.24
C ALA A 464 -15.38 -0.31 11.01
N ILE A 465 -14.50 -1.31 10.91
CA ILE A 465 -13.11 -1.22 11.36
C ILE A 465 -12.17 -1.48 10.19
N TRP A 466 -11.13 -0.66 10.08
CA TRP A 466 -9.97 -0.96 9.23
C TRP A 466 -8.89 -1.55 10.13
N ILE A 467 -8.37 -2.72 9.76
CA ILE A 467 -7.26 -3.38 10.47
C ILE A 467 -6.03 -3.48 9.58
N THR A 468 -4.84 -3.33 10.16
CA THR A 468 -3.54 -3.57 9.50
C THR A 468 -3.43 -4.96 8.87
N PRO A 469 -2.51 -5.19 7.90
CA PRO A 469 -2.50 -6.42 7.13
C PRO A 469 -2.31 -7.67 7.99
N VAL A 470 -3.09 -8.71 7.69
CA VAL A 470 -3.18 -9.94 8.50
C VAL A 470 -2.31 -11.08 7.99
N VAL A 471 -1.67 -10.93 6.83
CA VAL A 471 -0.81 -11.97 6.24
C VAL A 471 0.44 -12.20 7.08
N LEU A 472 0.97 -13.43 7.08
CA LEU A 472 2.20 -13.76 7.81
C LEU A 472 3.35 -12.89 7.31
N ASN A 473 3.82 -12.03 8.21
CA ASN A 473 4.89 -11.08 8.00
C ASN A 473 6.27 -11.67 8.30
N ARG A 474 7.31 -11.08 7.70
CA ARG A 474 8.70 -11.43 8.00
C ARG A 474 9.64 -10.27 7.73
N SER A 475 9.96 -9.47 8.73
CA SER A 475 11.17 -8.64 8.73
C SER A 475 11.65 -8.37 10.16
N ASP A 476 12.83 -7.75 10.28
CA ASP A 476 13.47 -7.47 11.56
C ASP A 476 12.62 -6.51 12.44
N TYR A 477 11.76 -5.72 11.78
CA TYR A 477 10.75 -4.84 12.38
C TYR A 477 9.47 -4.89 11.51
N ASP A 478 8.43 -5.63 11.92
CA ASP A 478 7.30 -6.00 11.03
C ASP A 478 5.89 -6.01 11.67
N PHE A 479 5.74 -5.52 12.89
CA PHE A 479 4.46 -5.48 13.64
C PHE A 479 3.31 -4.70 12.97
N HIS A 480 3.63 -3.89 11.97
CA HIS A 480 2.68 -3.08 11.21
C HIS A 480 2.01 -3.87 10.06
N GLY A 481 2.49 -5.07 9.70
CA GLY A 481 1.83 -5.94 8.72
C GLY A 481 2.27 -5.77 7.26
N TYR A 482 3.04 -4.74 6.92
CA TYR A 482 3.43 -4.41 5.53
C TYR A 482 4.61 -5.22 4.95
N HIS A 483 5.19 -6.15 5.71
CA HIS A 483 6.31 -7.00 5.28
C HIS A 483 5.85 -8.44 5.01
N GLY A 484 4.83 -8.61 4.17
CA GLY A 484 4.21 -9.91 3.86
C GLY A 484 5.20 -10.95 3.31
N TYR A 485 5.14 -12.17 3.83
CA TYR A 485 5.99 -13.31 3.43
C TYR A 485 5.17 -14.52 2.97
N ASP A 486 4.12 -14.90 3.70
CA ASP A 486 3.19 -15.97 3.27
C ASP A 486 1.77 -15.39 3.19
N PHE A 487 1.42 -14.93 1.99
CA PHE A 487 0.15 -14.23 1.74
C PHE A 487 -1.08 -15.16 1.85
N TYR A 488 -0.88 -16.48 1.88
CA TYR A 488 -1.95 -17.47 2.06
C TYR A 488 -2.16 -17.86 3.52
N ARG A 489 -1.37 -17.31 4.45
CA ARG A 489 -1.41 -17.61 5.88
C ARG A 489 -1.64 -16.33 6.70
N VAL A 490 -2.50 -16.44 7.71
CA VAL A 490 -2.68 -15.39 8.73
C VAL A 490 -1.46 -15.40 9.67
N ASP A 491 -0.98 -14.23 10.08
CA ASP A 491 0.16 -14.14 11.00
C ASP A 491 -0.20 -14.74 12.37
N PRO A 492 0.46 -15.83 12.81
CA PRO A 492 0.13 -16.50 14.05
C PRO A 492 0.46 -15.66 15.31
N ARG A 493 1.18 -14.53 15.16
CA ARG A 493 1.41 -13.55 16.24
C ARG A 493 0.18 -12.68 16.52
N LEU A 494 -0.86 -12.75 15.69
CA LEU A 494 -2.14 -12.06 15.86
C LEU A 494 -3.28 -13.02 16.27
N GLU A 495 -3.06 -14.33 16.19
CA GLU A 495 -4.07 -15.34 16.55
C GLU A 495 -3.89 -15.81 18.00
N SER A 496 -4.99 -16.21 18.62
CA SER A 496 -5.02 -16.79 19.97
C SER A 496 -5.92 -18.04 19.98
N PRO A 497 -5.80 -18.96 20.95
CA PRO A 497 -6.70 -20.11 21.06
C PRO A 497 -8.17 -19.66 21.18
N GLY A 498 -8.98 -19.98 20.16
CA GLY A 498 -10.38 -19.56 20.06
C GLY A 498 -10.61 -18.15 19.48
N ALA A 499 -9.55 -17.49 18.99
CA ALA A 499 -9.61 -16.19 18.31
C ALA A 499 -8.73 -16.21 17.05
N SER A 500 -9.23 -16.91 16.02
CA SER A 500 -8.65 -16.83 14.66
C SER A 500 -9.15 -15.57 13.95
N TYR A 501 -8.58 -15.27 12.78
CA TYR A 501 -9.08 -14.15 11.97
C TYR A 501 -10.56 -14.31 11.58
N GLN A 502 -11.04 -15.55 11.36
CA GLN A 502 -12.46 -15.79 11.08
C GLN A 502 -13.36 -15.47 12.28
N GLU A 503 -12.92 -15.80 13.50
CA GLU A 503 -13.71 -15.50 14.70
C GLU A 503 -13.81 -13.99 14.95
N LEU A 504 -12.77 -13.21 14.58
CA LEU A 504 -12.86 -11.75 14.57
C LEU A 504 -13.91 -11.25 13.58
N ILE A 505 -13.90 -11.73 12.33
CA ILE A 505 -14.89 -11.35 11.31
C ILE A 505 -16.30 -11.67 11.81
N ASN A 506 -16.52 -12.90 12.28
CA ASN A 506 -17.80 -13.36 12.83
C ASN A 506 -18.25 -12.49 14.01
N ALA A 507 -17.35 -12.17 14.96
CA ALA A 507 -17.67 -11.37 16.14
C ALA A 507 -18.01 -9.91 15.78
N ALA A 508 -17.31 -9.32 14.81
CA ALA A 508 -17.59 -7.98 14.31
C ALA A 508 -18.95 -7.94 13.59
N HIS A 509 -19.20 -8.88 12.67
CA HIS A 509 -20.47 -9.01 11.95
C HIS A 509 -21.67 -9.22 12.88
N ASN A 510 -21.53 -10.08 13.90
CA ASN A 510 -22.55 -10.31 14.93
C ASN A 510 -22.89 -9.04 15.73
N LYS A 511 -22.00 -8.03 15.75
CA LYS A 511 -22.24 -6.71 16.36
C LYS A 511 -22.68 -5.65 15.34
N GLY A 512 -22.72 -5.98 14.05
CA GLY A 512 -23.03 -5.07 12.94
C GLY A 512 -21.85 -4.21 12.50
N ILE A 513 -20.62 -4.69 12.71
CA ILE A 513 -19.37 -4.00 12.38
C ILE A 513 -18.71 -4.67 11.17
N LYS A 514 -18.45 -3.92 10.10
CA LYS A 514 -17.73 -4.37 8.91
C LYS A 514 -16.22 -4.52 9.17
N ILE A 515 -15.57 -5.46 8.48
CA ILE A 515 -14.11 -5.60 8.44
C ILE A 515 -13.58 -5.07 7.10
N ILE A 516 -12.77 -4.02 7.15
CA ILE A 516 -11.92 -3.58 6.04
C ILE A 516 -10.50 -4.08 6.33
N GLN A 517 -10.02 -5.01 5.52
CA GLN A 517 -8.67 -5.56 5.65
C GLN A 517 -7.67 -4.69 4.88
N ASP A 518 -6.53 -4.40 5.47
CA ASP A 518 -5.41 -3.81 4.73
C ASP A 518 -4.68 -4.87 3.88
N VAL A 519 -4.35 -4.53 2.64
CA VAL A 519 -3.78 -5.45 1.64
C VAL A 519 -2.64 -4.81 0.86
N VAL A 520 -1.58 -5.59 0.66
CA VAL A 520 -0.35 -5.17 -0.02
C VAL A 520 -0.23 -5.92 -1.35
N TYR A 521 -0.46 -5.24 -2.46
CA TYR A 521 -0.25 -5.82 -3.80
C TYR A 521 1.12 -5.48 -4.38
N ASN A 522 1.76 -4.43 -3.86
CA ASN A 522 2.97 -3.87 -4.44
C ASN A 522 4.23 -4.73 -4.18
N HIS A 523 4.42 -5.20 -2.95
CA HIS A 523 5.69 -5.80 -2.53
C HIS A 523 5.48 -6.95 -1.53
N SER A 524 6.47 -7.83 -1.45
CA SER A 524 6.67 -8.72 -0.30
C SER A 524 7.75 -8.15 0.62
N SER A 525 8.05 -8.85 1.72
CA SER A 525 9.31 -8.62 2.45
C SER A 525 10.54 -8.86 1.57
N ARG A 526 11.71 -8.40 2.04
CA ARG A 526 13.05 -8.76 1.51
C ARG A 526 13.31 -10.26 1.38
N TRP A 527 12.53 -11.12 2.04
CA TRP A 527 12.62 -12.58 1.94
C TRP A 527 11.72 -13.17 0.85
N GLY A 528 11.20 -12.33 -0.05
CA GLY A 528 10.29 -12.75 -1.11
C GLY A 528 8.92 -13.17 -0.57
N ALA A 529 8.20 -13.97 -1.35
CA ALA A 529 6.88 -14.50 -1.02
C ALA A 529 6.87 -16.04 -1.12
N LYS A 530 6.54 -16.72 -0.02
CA LYS A 530 6.37 -18.17 0.04
C LYS A 530 5.27 -18.61 -0.93
N GLY A 531 5.52 -19.67 -1.69
CA GLY A 531 4.63 -20.13 -2.76
C GLY A 531 4.79 -19.39 -4.10
N LEU A 532 5.55 -18.29 -4.15
CA LEU A 532 5.95 -17.63 -5.41
C LEU A 532 7.47 -17.76 -5.60
N PHE A 533 8.25 -17.09 -4.77
CA PHE A 533 9.71 -17.17 -4.75
C PHE A 533 10.29 -16.65 -3.44
N THR A 534 11.21 -17.41 -2.84
CA THR A 534 12.05 -16.99 -1.71
C THR A 534 13.51 -16.97 -2.18
N PRO A 535 14.25 -15.86 -2.04
CA PRO A 535 15.64 -15.78 -2.46
C PRO A 535 16.51 -16.67 -1.56
N THR A 536 17.38 -17.46 -2.18
CA THR A 536 18.49 -18.10 -1.48
C THR A 536 19.53 -17.04 -1.16
N VAL A 537 19.66 -16.64 0.11
CA VAL A 537 20.69 -15.68 0.57
C VAL A 537 21.92 -16.42 1.06
N PHE A 538 23.09 -15.79 0.94
CA PHE A 538 24.36 -16.44 1.24
C PHE A 538 25.20 -15.61 2.21
N GLY A 539 25.49 -16.18 3.38
CA GLY A 539 26.31 -15.53 4.40
C GLY A 539 27.78 -15.98 4.38
N VAL A 540 28.71 -15.03 4.28
CA VAL A 540 30.12 -15.27 4.64
C VAL A 540 30.19 -15.37 6.17
N ARG A 541 30.38 -16.58 6.70
CA ARG A 541 30.48 -16.83 8.16
C ARG A 541 31.88 -16.55 8.68
N ASP A 542 32.31 -15.30 8.58
CA ASP A 542 33.46 -14.80 9.32
C ASP A 542 33.11 -14.64 10.81
N SER A 543 34.08 -14.19 11.62
CA SER A 543 33.85 -13.91 13.04
C SER A 543 32.87 -12.75 13.28
N GLN A 544 32.70 -11.85 12.32
CA GLN A 544 31.79 -10.69 12.40
C GLN A 544 30.33 -11.10 12.22
N TRP A 545 30.03 -12.06 11.35
CA TRP A 545 28.66 -12.45 10.98
C TRP A 545 28.21 -13.82 11.52
N SER A 546 29.08 -14.53 12.22
CA SER A 546 28.78 -15.84 12.84
C SER A 546 27.54 -15.87 13.74
N TRP A 547 27.08 -14.73 14.23
CA TRP A 547 25.86 -14.58 15.04
C TRP A 547 24.57 -14.50 14.21
N TYR A 548 24.59 -14.04 12.96
CA TYR A 548 23.37 -13.74 12.20
C TYR A 548 22.74 -14.96 11.51
N TYR A 549 23.55 -15.85 10.93
CA TYR A 549 23.07 -17.01 10.18
C TYR A 549 22.92 -18.27 11.05
N ASP A 550 22.02 -19.15 10.64
CA ASP A 550 21.79 -20.48 11.20
C ASP A 550 21.86 -21.57 10.12
N GLU A 551 21.95 -22.83 10.54
CA GLU A 551 22.10 -23.98 9.64
C GLU A 551 20.73 -24.54 9.18
N LYS A 552 20.65 -24.88 7.90
CA LYS A 552 19.44 -25.43 7.26
C LYS A 552 19.27 -26.88 7.67
N VAL A 553 18.12 -27.17 8.26
CA VAL A 553 17.67 -28.53 8.57
C VAL A 553 16.93 -29.07 7.33
N PRO A 554 17.42 -30.13 6.67
CA PRO A 554 16.77 -30.69 5.49
C PRO A 554 15.31 -31.08 5.77
N GLY A 555 14.40 -30.69 4.87
CA GLY A 555 12.97 -30.99 4.99
C GLY A 555 12.19 -30.17 6.02
N LYS A 556 12.83 -29.24 6.76
CA LYS A 556 12.13 -28.33 7.67
C LYS A 556 11.51 -27.17 6.90
N GLU A 557 10.24 -26.86 7.18
CA GLU A 557 9.64 -25.59 6.80
C GLU A 557 10.05 -24.49 7.78
N TYR A 558 10.22 -23.28 7.24
CA TYR A 558 10.66 -22.10 7.96
C TYR A 558 9.64 -20.96 7.77
N ASN A 559 9.29 -20.29 8.86
CA ASN A 559 8.50 -19.05 8.82
C ASN A 559 9.36 -17.83 9.17
N GLY A 560 10.50 -18.00 9.85
CA GLY A 560 11.40 -16.92 10.24
C GLY A 560 10.95 -16.12 11.47
N LEU A 561 9.93 -16.57 12.21
CA LEU A 561 9.42 -15.92 13.42
C LEU A 561 10.17 -16.32 14.70
N ALA A 562 10.63 -17.57 14.76
CA ALA A 562 11.19 -18.18 15.95
C ALA A 562 12.59 -18.77 15.69
N PRO A 563 13.33 -19.16 16.75
CA PRO A 563 14.47 -20.06 16.63
C PRO A 563 14.10 -21.36 15.89
N GLU A 564 14.62 -21.54 14.68
CA GLU A 564 14.17 -22.61 13.79
C GLU A 564 15.30 -23.50 13.23
N GLY A 565 16.58 -23.15 13.34
CA GLY A 565 17.68 -24.01 12.87
C GLY A 565 18.30 -24.87 13.97
N VAL A 566 19.60 -25.12 13.83
CA VAL A 566 20.40 -25.96 14.75
C VAL A 566 20.93 -25.15 15.93
N SER A 567 21.15 -23.84 15.74
CA SER A 567 21.39 -22.90 16.82
C SER A 567 20.08 -22.24 17.27
N ALA A 568 20.11 -21.52 18.40
CA ALA A 568 18.91 -20.89 18.95
C ALA A 568 18.55 -19.57 18.21
N LYS A 569 18.50 -19.61 16.86
CA LYS A 569 18.36 -18.43 15.99
C LYS A 569 17.26 -18.63 14.95
N ALA A 570 16.69 -17.51 14.50
CA ALA A 570 15.80 -17.53 13.34
C ALA A 570 16.59 -17.91 12.07
N TYR A 571 15.98 -18.72 11.21
CA TYR A 571 16.61 -19.18 9.99
C TYR A 571 16.48 -18.15 8.87
N ASN A 572 17.56 -17.43 8.59
CA ASN A 572 17.59 -16.31 7.64
C ASN A 572 18.14 -16.66 6.24
N GLY A 573 18.12 -17.95 5.86
CA GLY A 573 18.42 -18.41 4.49
C GLY A 573 19.50 -19.50 4.43
N ASP A 574 19.76 -19.98 3.20
CA ASP A 574 20.51 -21.22 2.99
C ASP A 574 22.01 -21.10 3.31
N MET A 575 22.46 -22.10 4.07
CA MET A 575 23.77 -22.27 4.71
C MET A 575 25.02 -21.67 4.06
N TRP A 576 25.87 -21.12 4.95
CA TRP A 576 27.30 -21.42 5.09
C TRP A 576 28.01 -22.01 3.87
N SER A 577 28.74 -21.15 3.15
CA SER A 577 29.81 -21.61 2.26
C SER A 577 30.91 -20.55 2.16
N THR A 578 32.17 -20.99 2.15
CA THR A 578 33.34 -20.17 1.76
C THR A 578 33.64 -20.26 0.26
N ALA A 579 32.88 -21.07 -0.48
CA ALA A 579 32.95 -21.24 -1.93
C ALA A 579 31.61 -20.87 -2.59
N GLU A 580 31.65 -20.35 -3.81
CA GLU A 580 30.44 -19.98 -4.54
C GLU A 580 29.54 -21.21 -4.79
N PRO A 581 28.24 -21.15 -4.45
CA PRO A 581 27.35 -22.30 -4.56
C PRO A 581 26.97 -22.59 -6.02
N VAL A 582 26.83 -23.89 -6.33
CA VAL A 582 26.44 -24.35 -7.68
C VAL A 582 25.07 -23.79 -8.05
N GLY A 583 25.00 -23.14 -9.22
CA GLY A 583 23.76 -22.51 -9.70
C GLY A 583 23.48 -21.12 -9.11
N ASN A 584 24.45 -20.51 -8.43
CA ASN A 584 24.35 -19.12 -7.99
C ASN A 584 23.97 -18.19 -9.17
N LYS A 585 22.98 -17.32 -8.94
CA LYS A 585 22.59 -16.24 -9.87
C LYS A 585 23.00 -14.85 -9.36
N CYS A 586 23.49 -14.76 -8.13
CA CYS A 586 23.80 -13.49 -7.51
C CYS A 586 25.15 -12.93 -7.96
N LEU A 587 25.14 -11.68 -8.38
CA LEU A 587 26.29 -10.98 -8.96
C LEU A 587 27.37 -10.70 -7.90
N ASN A 588 28.63 -10.96 -8.26
CA ASN A 588 29.81 -10.73 -7.42
C ASN A 588 29.74 -11.42 -6.05
N TRP A 589 29.21 -12.65 -6.00
CA TRP A 589 29.00 -13.40 -4.76
C TRP A 589 30.22 -13.41 -3.82
N GLY A 590 29.96 -13.17 -2.53
CA GLY A 590 30.99 -13.25 -1.49
C GLY A 590 32.09 -12.18 -1.58
N THR A 591 32.02 -11.22 -2.52
CA THR A 591 32.99 -10.11 -2.55
C THR A 591 32.59 -9.01 -1.56
N PRO A 592 33.55 -8.36 -0.87
CA PRO A 592 33.27 -7.19 -0.03
C PRO A 592 32.62 -6.06 -0.84
N THR A 593 31.58 -5.46 -0.28
CA THR A 593 31.03 -4.18 -0.72
C THR A 593 31.82 -3.01 -0.10
N SER A 594 31.60 -1.80 -0.61
CA SER A 594 32.09 -0.57 0.02
C SER A 594 31.37 -0.20 1.34
N TYR A 595 30.36 -0.97 1.74
CA TYR A 595 29.51 -0.66 2.89
C TYR A 595 29.87 -1.47 4.13
N LYS A 596 29.54 -0.88 5.29
CA LYS A 596 29.64 -1.49 6.62
C LYS A 596 28.29 -1.56 7.29
N SER A 597 28.13 -2.51 8.22
CA SER A 597 26.96 -2.59 9.10
C SER A 597 27.01 -1.50 10.19
N LYS A 598 25.95 -1.41 11.01
CA LYS A 598 25.91 -0.50 12.17
C LYS A 598 27.01 -0.84 13.20
N GLU A 599 27.38 -2.11 13.30
CA GLU A 599 28.44 -2.68 14.12
C GLU A 599 29.84 -2.52 13.48
N GLY A 600 29.93 -1.93 12.29
CA GLY A 600 31.17 -1.73 11.54
C GLY A 600 31.64 -2.95 10.73
N TYR A 601 30.81 -4.00 10.62
CA TYR A 601 31.18 -5.26 9.97
C TYR A 601 31.20 -5.12 8.45
N THR A 602 32.10 -5.84 7.78
CA THR A 602 32.21 -5.84 6.31
C THR A 602 30.99 -6.51 5.70
N ILE A 603 30.30 -5.85 4.79
CA ILE A 603 29.14 -6.44 4.12
C ILE A 603 29.57 -7.00 2.78
N TYR A 604 29.13 -8.20 2.48
CA TYR A 604 29.43 -8.93 1.25
C TYR A 604 28.23 -8.87 0.29
N ASN A 605 28.50 -8.93 -1.02
CA ASN A 605 27.43 -9.12 -1.99
C ASN A 605 26.71 -10.46 -1.73
N CYS A 606 25.41 -10.50 -2.02
CA CYS A 606 24.51 -11.66 -1.78
C CYS A 606 24.21 -11.98 -0.31
N GLN A 607 24.82 -11.24 0.63
CA GLN A 607 24.53 -11.34 2.06
C GLN A 607 23.11 -10.87 2.41
N TRP A 608 22.61 -9.90 1.65
CA TRP A 608 21.28 -9.32 1.77
C TRP A 608 20.62 -9.22 0.39
N PRO A 609 19.36 -9.63 0.22
CA PRO A 609 18.65 -9.53 -1.04
C PRO A 609 18.47 -8.07 -1.49
N SER A 610 18.56 -7.81 -2.78
CA SER A 610 18.33 -6.48 -3.38
C SER A 610 17.94 -6.59 -4.86
N PRO A 611 17.29 -5.57 -5.47
CA PRO A 611 16.84 -5.64 -6.86
C PRO A 611 17.99 -5.83 -7.85
N THR A 612 19.16 -5.25 -7.55
CA THR A 612 20.34 -5.28 -8.43
C THR A 612 21.29 -6.44 -8.12
N SER A 613 20.91 -7.35 -7.21
CA SER A 613 21.75 -8.49 -6.81
C SER A 613 21.72 -9.65 -7.81
N GLY A 614 20.68 -9.75 -8.64
CA GLY A 614 20.40 -10.95 -9.44
C GLY A 614 19.79 -12.13 -8.64
N MET A 615 19.48 -11.93 -7.35
CA MET A 615 18.88 -12.96 -6.49
C MET A 615 17.39 -13.19 -6.76
N PHE A 616 16.67 -12.19 -7.28
CA PHE A 616 15.25 -12.29 -7.61
C PHE A 616 15.05 -12.46 -9.12
N PRO A 617 14.17 -13.37 -9.59
CA PRO A 617 13.79 -13.43 -10.99
C PRO A 617 13.04 -12.17 -11.42
N ALA A 618 13.47 -11.58 -12.55
CA ALA A 618 12.78 -10.47 -13.20
C ALA A 618 11.30 -10.79 -13.57
N GLU A 619 10.99 -12.09 -13.73
CA GLU A 619 9.64 -12.62 -13.94
C GLU A 619 8.70 -12.37 -12.75
N TYR A 620 9.20 -12.23 -11.52
CA TYR A 620 8.37 -12.06 -10.32
C TYR A 620 8.61 -10.77 -9.57
N TYR A 621 9.77 -10.14 -9.76
CA TYR A 621 10.16 -8.91 -9.06
C TYR A 621 10.88 -7.94 -9.99
N HIS A 622 10.62 -6.66 -9.81
CA HIS A 622 11.37 -5.62 -10.50
C HIS A 622 12.85 -5.60 -10.09
N GLN A 623 13.73 -5.14 -10.99
CA GLN A 623 15.19 -5.29 -10.90
C GLN A 623 15.92 -3.95 -10.74
N CYS A 624 15.21 -2.93 -10.26
CA CYS A 624 15.71 -1.57 -10.10
C CYS A 624 15.30 -0.98 -8.74
N TRP A 625 15.95 0.14 -8.39
CA TRP A 625 15.58 1.00 -7.27
C TRP A 625 14.82 2.21 -7.82
N ILE A 626 13.84 2.72 -7.07
CA ILE A 626 13.24 4.03 -7.39
C ILE A 626 14.33 5.11 -7.38
N GLY A 627 14.45 5.84 -8.48
CA GLY A 627 15.25 7.06 -8.61
C GLY A 627 14.40 8.33 -8.50
N ASN A 628 13.13 8.28 -8.88
CA ASN A 628 12.18 9.40 -8.85
C ASN A 628 10.82 8.97 -8.28
N TRP A 629 10.36 9.63 -7.22
CA TRP A 629 9.09 9.32 -6.55
C TRP A 629 7.85 9.75 -7.34
N GLU A 630 8.02 10.62 -8.33
CA GLU A 630 6.99 11.03 -9.29
C GLU A 630 7.40 10.61 -10.74
N GLY A 631 8.18 9.53 -10.87
CA GLY A 631 8.59 8.95 -12.15
C GLY A 631 7.91 7.61 -12.45
N GLU A 632 8.06 7.12 -13.68
CA GLU A 632 7.58 5.79 -14.10
C GLU A 632 8.12 4.70 -13.16
N ASP A 633 9.41 4.82 -12.84
CA ASP A 633 10.17 3.94 -11.96
C ASP A 633 9.62 3.87 -10.53
N SER A 634 8.80 4.84 -10.11
CA SER A 634 8.10 4.74 -8.82
C SER A 634 7.10 3.59 -8.77
N ARG A 635 6.66 3.06 -9.92
CA ARG A 635 5.62 2.03 -10.06
C ARG A 635 6.15 0.70 -10.60
N SER A 636 7.48 0.62 -10.80
CA SER A 636 8.16 -0.47 -11.49
C SER A 636 9.55 -0.77 -10.90
N CYS A 637 9.84 -0.27 -9.69
CA CYS A 637 11.11 -0.45 -8.97
C CYS A 637 10.93 -0.45 -7.44
N TRP A 638 11.93 -0.97 -6.73
CA TRP A 638 11.86 -1.15 -5.27
C TRP A 638 11.85 0.15 -4.48
N LEU A 639 10.81 0.31 -3.65
CA LEU A 639 10.63 1.42 -2.70
C LEU A 639 11.70 1.44 -1.60
N HIS A 640 12.09 0.27 -1.08
CA HIS A 640 12.99 0.16 0.08
C HIS A 640 13.73 -1.18 0.13
N GLU A 641 14.83 -1.25 0.90
CA GLU A 641 15.67 -2.46 1.07
C GLU A 641 15.01 -3.61 1.87
N ASP A 642 13.75 -3.43 2.26
CA ASP A 642 12.92 -4.40 3.00
C ASP A 642 11.68 -4.82 2.21
N LEU A 643 11.42 -4.16 1.07
CA LEU A 643 10.19 -4.26 0.28
C LEU A 643 10.56 -4.79 -1.12
N ALA A 644 10.48 -6.11 -1.31
CA ALA A 644 10.78 -6.74 -2.58
C ALA A 644 9.60 -6.52 -3.54
N ASP A 645 9.82 -5.64 -4.51
CA ASP A 645 8.78 -5.11 -5.39
C ASP A 645 8.34 -6.12 -6.45
N PHE A 646 7.06 -6.47 -6.44
CA PHE A 646 6.50 -7.46 -7.33
C PHE A 646 6.41 -6.93 -8.77
N ASN A 647 6.74 -7.77 -9.75
CA ASN A 647 6.43 -7.50 -11.15
C ASN A 647 4.92 -7.71 -11.38
N THR A 648 4.10 -6.70 -11.09
CA THR A 648 2.62 -6.81 -11.10
C THR A 648 2.02 -7.01 -12.50
N GLU A 649 2.80 -6.71 -13.53
CA GLU A 649 2.53 -6.93 -14.95
C GLU A 649 2.69 -8.42 -15.34
N SER A 650 3.37 -9.20 -14.49
CA SER A 650 3.63 -10.61 -14.71
C SER A 650 2.46 -11.50 -14.28
N LYS A 651 1.95 -12.32 -15.19
CA LYS A 651 0.80 -13.20 -14.92
C LYS A 651 0.98 -14.12 -13.69
N PRO A 652 2.10 -14.82 -13.47
CA PRO A 652 2.31 -15.61 -12.24
C PRO A 652 2.18 -14.81 -10.94
N VAL A 653 2.58 -13.54 -10.93
CA VAL A 653 2.43 -12.63 -9.79
C VAL A 653 0.96 -12.24 -9.61
N GLN A 654 0.28 -11.87 -10.71
CA GLN A 654 -1.14 -11.55 -10.70
C GLN A 654 -1.97 -12.70 -10.15
N ASP A 655 -1.76 -13.92 -10.67
CA ASP A 655 -2.48 -15.13 -10.23
C ASP A 655 -2.21 -15.44 -8.75
N TYR A 656 -0.96 -15.27 -8.28
CA TYR A 656 -0.60 -15.48 -6.87
C TYR A 656 -1.31 -14.50 -5.93
N LEU A 657 -1.30 -13.20 -6.25
CA LEU A 657 -1.92 -12.16 -5.41
C LEU A 657 -3.45 -12.25 -5.45
N ILE A 658 -4.04 -12.48 -6.63
CA ILE A 658 -5.50 -12.68 -6.76
C ILE A 658 -5.95 -13.88 -5.93
N GLY A 659 -5.27 -15.02 -6.04
CA GLY A 659 -5.62 -16.20 -5.24
C GLY A 659 -5.48 -15.98 -3.72
N ALA A 660 -4.48 -15.21 -3.30
CA ALA A 660 -4.26 -14.89 -1.89
C ALA A 660 -5.39 -14.02 -1.33
N TYR A 661 -5.78 -12.96 -2.05
CA TYR A 661 -6.80 -12.03 -1.59
C TYR A 661 -8.23 -12.55 -1.78
N ASN A 662 -8.49 -13.39 -2.79
CA ASN A 662 -9.76 -14.12 -2.91
C ASN A 662 -10.04 -15.00 -1.67
N LYS A 663 -9.01 -15.62 -1.08
CA LYS A 663 -9.14 -16.38 0.18
C LYS A 663 -9.70 -15.51 1.32
N PHE A 664 -9.25 -14.25 1.43
CA PHE A 664 -9.75 -13.33 2.46
C PHE A 664 -11.15 -12.78 2.13
N ILE A 665 -11.47 -12.61 0.84
CA ILE A 665 -12.86 -12.35 0.41
C ILE A 665 -13.77 -13.52 0.84
N ASP A 666 -13.36 -14.78 0.65
CA ASP A 666 -14.13 -15.97 1.05
C ASP A 666 -14.37 -16.08 2.57
N MET A 667 -13.48 -15.49 3.38
CA MET A 667 -13.66 -15.33 4.84
C MET A 667 -14.75 -14.30 5.19
N GLY A 668 -15.24 -13.53 4.22
CA GLY A 668 -16.36 -12.60 4.35
C GLY A 668 -15.96 -11.18 4.74
N VAL A 669 -14.71 -10.75 4.54
CA VAL A 669 -14.34 -9.34 4.75
C VAL A 669 -15.17 -8.42 3.85
N ASP A 670 -15.50 -7.22 4.34
CA ASP A 670 -16.43 -6.29 3.67
C ASP A 670 -15.73 -5.35 2.68
N GLY A 671 -14.40 -5.32 2.70
CA GLY A 671 -13.61 -4.49 1.81
C GLY A 671 -12.11 -4.54 2.07
N PHE A 672 -11.37 -3.84 1.23
CA PHE A 672 -9.92 -3.68 1.30
C PHE A 672 -9.50 -2.19 1.34
N ARG A 673 -8.63 -1.83 2.29
CA ARG A 673 -7.74 -0.67 2.14
C ARG A 673 -6.49 -1.19 1.45
N ILE A 674 -6.09 -0.56 0.36
CA ILE A 674 -4.98 -1.02 -0.47
C ILE A 674 -3.77 -0.15 -0.18
N ASP A 675 -2.74 -0.79 0.36
CA ASP A 675 -1.46 -0.19 0.62
C ASP A 675 -0.75 0.26 -0.66
N THR A 676 -0.05 1.38 -0.58
CA THR A 676 0.88 1.86 -1.61
C THR A 676 0.33 1.84 -3.05
N ALA A 677 -0.98 2.03 -3.25
CA ALA A 677 -1.67 1.81 -4.52
C ALA A 677 -1.12 2.64 -5.70
N VAL A 678 -0.46 3.77 -5.42
CA VAL A 678 0.25 4.61 -6.41
C VAL A 678 1.44 3.92 -7.07
N HIS A 679 2.04 2.94 -6.39
CA HIS A 679 3.23 2.21 -6.82
C HIS A 679 2.88 0.98 -7.70
N VAL A 680 1.60 0.79 -8.03
CA VAL A 680 1.14 -0.20 -9.03
C VAL A 680 0.38 0.55 -10.13
N PRO A 681 0.71 0.39 -11.43
CA PRO A 681 0.07 1.15 -12.50
C PRO A 681 -1.46 1.00 -12.55
N ARG A 682 -2.19 2.11 -12.80
CA ARG A 682 -3.66 2.12 -12.89
C ARG A 682 -4.19 1.10 -13.90
N VAL A 683 -3.50 0.93 -15.03
CA VAL A 683 -3.90 -0.05 -16.04
C VAL A 683 -3.83 -1.49 -15.52
N THR A 684 -2.87 -1.81 -14.64
CA THR A 684 -2.78 -3.12 -13.95
C THR A 684 -3.92 -3.29 -12.95
N TRP A 685 -4.24 -2.27 -12.15
CA TRP A 685 -5.43 -2.26 -11.28
C TRP A 685 -6.73 -2.52 -12.06
N ASN A 686 -6.94 -1.76 -13.14
CA ASN A 686 -8.15 -1.78 -13.96
C ASN A 686 -8.32 -3.07 -14.77
N ARG A 687 -7.23 -3.75 -15.16
CA ARG A 687 -7.27 -4.99 -15.96
C ARG A 687 -7.25 -6.28 -15.13
N ARG A 688 -6.70 -6.23 -13.91
CA ARG A 688 -6.38 -7.43 -13.12
C ARG A 688 -7.03 -7.42 -11.76
N PHE A 689 -6.58 -6.54 -10.86
CA PHE A 689 -6.87 -6.68 -9.43
C PHE A 689 -8.27 -6.19 -9.04
N LEU A 690 -8.74 -5.05 -9.57
CA LEU A 690 -10.08 -4.53 -9.24
C LEU A 690 -11.20 -5.45 -9.77
N PRO A 691 -11.20 -5.89 -11.06
CA PRO A 691 -12.23 -6.81 -11.53
C PRO A 691 -12.19 -8.14 -10.78
N ALA A 692 -10.99 -8.71 -10.54
CA ALA A 692 -10.87 -9.99 -9.85
C ALA A 692 -11.49 -9.97 -8.44
N ALA A 693 -11.19 -8.95 -7.63
CA ALA A 693 -11.74 -8.86 -6.27
C ALA A 693 -13.26 -8.58 -6.26
N LEU A 694 -13.72 -7.62 -7.07
CA LEU A 694 -15.14 -7.22 -7.10
C LEU A 694 -16.03 -8.30 -7.71
N GLU A 695 -15.60 -8.91 -8.82
CA GLU A 695 -16.34 -10.01 -9.44
C GLU A 695 -16.33 -11.27 -8.57
N HIS A 696 -15.20 -11.63 -7.93
CA HIS A 696 -15.13 -12.78 -7.02
C HIS A 696 -16.06 -12.59 -5.82
N SER A 697 -16.05 -11.42 -5.18
CA SER A 697 -16.97 -11.10 -4.08
C SER A 697 -18.43 -11.19 -4.49
N GLN A 698 -18.80 -10.62 -5.65
CA GLN A 698 -20.17 -10.71 -6.17
C GLN A 698 -20.57 -12.13 -6.59
N GLN A 699 -19.65 -12.93 -7.15
CA GLN A 699 -19.90 -14.34 -7.48
C GLN A 699 -20.13 -15.18 -6.22
N GLN A 700 -19.33 -14.95 -5.17
CA GLN A 700 -19.38 -15.71 -3.93
C GLN A 700 -20.56 -15.34 -3.03
N PHE A 701 -20.94 -14.05 -2.96
CA PHE A 701 -21.94 -13.55 -2.00
C PHE A 701 -23.18 -12.89 -2.64
N GLY A 702 -23.29 -12.89 -3.96
CA GLY A 702 -24.42 -12.32 -4.69
C GLY A 702 -24.62 -10.83 -4.38
N ASP A 703 -25.85 -10.45 -3.99
CA ASP A 703 -26.18 -9.06 -3.67
C ASP A 703 -25.33 -8.46 -2.55
N LYS A 704 -24.89 -9.27 -1.58
CA LYS A 704 -24.02 -8.80 -0.49
C LYS A 704 -22.59 -8.50 -0.95
N GLY A 705 -22.11 -9.19 -1.98
CA GLY A 705 -20.77 -8.99 -2.54
C GLY A 705 -20.64 -7.72 -3.40
N LYS A 706 -21.77 -7.19 -3.92
CA LYS A 706 -21.79 -5.98 -4.77
C LYS A 706 -21.23 -4.73 -4.10
N ASN A 707 -21.31 -4.65 -2.77
CA ASN A 707 -20.85 -3.51 -1.98
C ASN A 707 -19.45 -3.71 -1.38
N PHE A 708 -18.66 -4.66 -1.91
CA PHE A 708 -17.28 -4.86 -1.48
C PHE A 708 -16.44 -3.60 -1.73
N TYR A 709 -15.98 -2.98 -0.65
CA TYR A 709 -15.40 -1.64 -0.71
C TYR A 709 -13.89 -1.70 -0.89
N MET A 710 -13.36 -1.21 -2.02
CA MET A 710 -11.92 -1.08 -2.26
C MET A 710 -11.51 0.39 -2.21
N ALA A 711 -10.49 0.73 -1.42
CA ALA A 711 -9.95 2.09 -1.32
C ALA A 711 -8.42 2.12 -1.31
N GLY A 712 -7.82 2.81 -2.29
CA GLY A 712 -6.38 2.93 -2.44
C GLY A 712 -5.76 4.06 -1.63
N GLU A 713 -4.60 3.79 -1.03
CA GLU A 713 -3.67 4.83 -0.61
C GLU A 713 -2.84 5.33 -1.79
N VAL A 714 -2.98 6.61 -2.13
CA VAL A 714 -2.17 7.27 -3.15
C VAL A 714 -1.53 8.51 -2.54
N GLY A 715 -0.25 8.41 -2.16
CA GLY A 715 0.48 9.42 -1.41
C GLY A 715 0.68 10.75 -2.17
N ALA A 716 -0.27 11.66 -2.05
CA ALA A 716 -0.21 13.01 -2.61
C ALA A 716 0.18 14.04 -1.53
N PHE A 717 1.48 14.22 -1.31
CA PHE A 717 2.02 15.02 -0.21
C PHE A 717 2.16 16.53 -0.51
N VAL A 718 1.14 17.11 -1.13
CA VAL A 718 1.07 18.54 -1.49
C VAL A 718 -0.33 19.11 -1.25
N ASN A 719 -0.41 20.44 -1.20
CA ASN A 719 -1.68 21.17 -1.13
C ASN A 719 -2.21 21.60 -2.50
N ASP A 720 -1.81 20.91 -3.56
CA ASP A 720 -2.32 21.08 -4.92
C ASP A 720 -3.47 20.09 -5.20
N LYS A 721 -4.34 20.41 -6.17
CA LYS A 721 -5.39 19.48 -6.64
C LYS A 721 -4.80 18.21 -7.28
N TRP A 722 -3.67 18.34 -7.96
CA TRP A 722 -2.93 17.23 -8.58
C TRP A 722 -1.50 17.24 -8.06
N ASN A 723 -0.96 16.09 -7.67
CA ASN A 723 0.32 15.93 -7.00
C ASN A 723 1.48 16.49 -7.86
N ARG A 724 1.91 17.73 -7.56
CA ARG A 724 2.90 18.50 -8.34
C ARG A 724 2.60 18.59 -9.84
N GLY A 725 1.33 18.45 -10.22
CA GLY A 725 0.91 18.39 -11.63
C GLY A 725 1.11 17.04 -12.32
N SER A 726 1.60 15.99 -11.64
CA SER A 726 1.65 14.63 -12.21
C SER A 726 0.28 13.95 -12.11
N VAL A 727 -0.17 13.39 -13.22
CA VAL A 727 -1.45 12.67 -13.32
C VAL A 727 -1.32 11.29 -12.66
N ASN A 728 -0.27 10.55 -13.00
CA ASN A 728 -0.06 9.16 -12.57
C ASN A 728 0.09 8.98 -11.05
N HIS A 729 0.51 10.03 -10.34
CA HIS A 729 0.79 10.02 -8.90
C HIS A 729 -0.23 10.82 -8.08
N SER A 730 -1.45 11.02 -8.61
CA SER A 730 -2.55 11.73 -7.94
C SER A 730 -3.70 10.79 -7.60
N ALA A 731 -4.30 10.91 -6.41
CA ALA A 731 -5.26 9.93 -5.90
C ALA A 731 -6.48 9.73 -6.82
N GLN A 732 -7.11 10.82 -7.22
CA GLN A 732 -8.31 10.81 -8.03
C GLN A 732 -8.15 10.08 -9.39
N PHE A 733 -6.93 10.02 -9.94
CA PHE A 733 -6.59 9.33 -11.19
C PHE A 733 -7.01 7.86 -11.18
N TYR A 734 -6.86 7.20 -10.03
CA TYR A 734 -7.13 5.77 -9.84
C TYR A 734 -8.63 5.45 -9.79
N THR A 735 -9.50 6.45 -9.59
CA THR A 735 -10.97 6.27 -9.57
C THR A 735 -11.61 6.11 -10.97
N TRP A 736 -10.80 6.22 -12.03
CA TRP A 736 -11.26 6.22 -13.42
C TRP A 736 -10.80 4.99 -14.20
N LYS A 737 -11.67 4.51 -15.10
CA LYS A 737 -11.33 3.55 -16.15
C LYS A 737 -10.32 4.14 -17.15
N GLU A 738 -9.68 3.25 -17.90
CA GLU A 738 -8.79 3.65 -18.99
C GLU A 738 -9.52 4.38 -20.12
N ARG A 739 -8.91 5.46 -20.62
CA ARG A 739 -9.51 6.36 -21.62
C ARG A 739 -9.39 5.84 -23.06
N LYS A 740 -8.57 4.81 -23.26
CA LYS A 740 -8.38 4.09 -24.53
C LYS A 740 -7.94 2.65 -24.25
N THR A 741 -8.02 1.81 -25.27
CA THR A 741 -7.36 0.50 -25.24
C THR A 741 -5.84 0.66 -25.39
N TYR A 742 -5.09 -0.02 -24.54
CA TYR A 742 -3.63 -0.16 -24.58
C TYR A 742 -3.22 -1.52 -25.13
N SER A 743 -1.92 -1.76 -25.30
CA SER A 743 -1.37 -3.07 -25.66
C SER A 743 -1.93 -4.25 -24.86
N ALA A 744 -1.91 -5.43 -25.49
CA ALA A 744 -2.34 -6.69 -24.87
C ALA A 744 -1.35 -7.18 -23.81
N ASP A 745 -0.06 -6.91 -24.01
CA ASP A 745 1.00 -7.10 -23.00
C ASP A 745 0.86 -6.05 -21.89
N ASP A 746 0.86 -6.49 -20.63
CA ASP A 746 0.61 -5.61 -19.48
C ASP A 746 1.80 -4.66 -19.23
N ALA A 747 3.05 -5.10 -19.46
CA ALA A 747 4.23 -4.25 -19.28
C ALA A 747 4.28 -3.12 -20.32
N ALA A 748 4.00 -3.42 -21.59
CA ALA A 748 3.80 -2.41 -22.61
C ALA A 748 2.65 -1.47 -22.25
N ALA A 749 1.52 -2.00 -21.75
CA ALA A 749 0.37 -1.19 -21.35
C ALA A 749 0.69 -0.22 -20.19
N SER A 750 1.45 -0.64 -19.16
CA SER A 750 1.88 0.22 -18.04
C SER A 750 2.69 1.43 -18.49
N ILE A 751 3.58 1.24 -19.49
CA ILE A 751 4.39 2.30 -20.09
C ILE A 751 3.58 3.17 -21.06
N GLU A 752 2.72 2.58 -21.89
CA GLU A 752 1.84 3.33 -22.80
C GLU A 752 0.84 4.21 -22.04
N GLN A 753 0.28 3.69 -20.94
CA GLN A 753 -0.64 4.40 -20.06
C GLN A 753 0.08 5.58 -19.41
N TYR A 754 1.27 5.37 -18.84
CA TYR A 754 2.05 6.43 -18.21
C TYR A 754 2.30 7.59 -19.18
N ASN A 755 2.90 7.29 -20.34
CA ASN A 755 3.27 8.29 -21.33
C ASN A 755 2.07 9.04 -21.92
N TYR A 756 0.95 8.34 -22.15
CA TYR A 756 -0.28 8.96 -22.66
C TYR A 756 -0.90 9.94 -21.66
N GLU A 757 -0.90 9.57 -20.38
CA GLU A 757 -1.51 10.37 -19.31
C GLU A 757 -0.63 11.58 -18.94
N GLU A 758 0.71 11.43 -18.88
CA GLU A 758 1.62 12.57 -18.72
C GLU A 758 1.59 13.52 -19.93
N GLN A 759 1.47 13.02 -21.17
CA GLN A 759 1.37 13.86 -22.36
C GLN A 759 0.09 14.71 -22.38
N LEU A 760 -1.03 14.18 -21.84
CA LEU A 760 -2.30 14.91 -21.76
C LEU A 760 -2.35 15.86 -20.56
N GLY A 761 -1.63 15.54 -19.48
CA GLY A 761 -1.57 16.36 -18.28
C GLY A 761 -2.91 16.48 -17.54
N THR A 762 -2.89 17.28 -16.48
CA THR A 762 -3.98 17.39 -15.50
C THR A 762 -5.21 18.15 -16.01
N GLY A 763 -5.02 19.11 -16.91
CA GLY A 763 -6.10 19.92 -17.49
C GLY A 763 -7.02 19.17 -18.46
N ASN A 764 -6.62 17.97 -18.91
CA ASN A 764 -7.40 17.13 -19.82
C ASN A 764 -7.90 15.84 -19.14
N GLN A 765 -7.93 15.80 -17.81
CA GLN A 765 -8.45 14.67 -17.03
C GLN A 765 -9.99 14.72 -16.95
N PRO A 766 -10.67 13.56 -16.83
CA PRO A 766 -12.12 13.50 -16.73
C PRO A 766 -12.63 14.19 -15.46
N THR A 767 -13.88 14.65 -15.53
CA THR A 767 -14.60 15.25 -14.40
C THR A 767 -15.95 14.58 -14.17
N SER A 768 -16.46 14.73 -12.94
CA SER A 768 -17.69 14.12 -12.44
C SER A 768 -18.57 15.17 -11.76
N SER A 769 -19.90 15.01 -11.86
CA SER A 769 -20.84 15.73 -11.01
C SER A 769 -21.35 14.90 -9.82
N ASN A 770 -20.88 13.65 -9.64
CA ASN A 770 -21.51 12.66 -8.76
C ASN A 770 -21.62 13.07 -7.28
N ALA A 771 -20.69 13.91 -6.79
CA ALA A 771 -20.74 14.45 -5.42
C ALA A 771 -21.63 15.70 -5.27
N PHE A 772 -22.07 16.32 -6.37
CA PHE A 772 -22.72 17.63 -6.40
C PHE A 772 -24.23 17.55 -6.66
N LEU A 773 -25.00 18.47 -6.08
CA LEU A 773 -26.43 18.64 -6.40
C LEU A 773 -26.60 19.53 -7.63
N ASN A 774 -27.63 19.23 -8.42
CA ASN A 774 -28.15 20.15 -9.43
C ASN A 774 -29.04 21.19 -8.73
N GLY A 775 -28.43 22.25 -8.21
CA GLY A 775 -29.06 23.22 -7.31
C GLY A 775 -29.41 22.58 -5.96
N ASN A 776 -30.68 22.18 -5.79
CA ASN A 776 -31.14 21.36 -4.66
C ASN A 776 -31.63 19.95 -5.09
N ALA A 777 -31.56 19.60 -6.37
CA ALA A 777 -31.99 18.30 -6.86
C ALA A 777 -30.85 17.28 -6.72
N TYR A 778 -31.16 16.13 -6.12
CA TYR A 778 -30.32 14.94 -6.23
C TYR A 778 -30.46 14.36 -7.65
N HIS A 779 -29.39 13.80 -8.19
CA HIS A 779 -29.44 13.03 -9.43
C HIS A 779 -28.79 11.66 -9.25
N ALA A 780 -29.15 10.69 -10.08
CA ALA A 780 -28.46 9.40 -10.12
C ALA A 780 -26.97 9.63 -10.49
N PRO A 781 -26.00 9.10 -9.72
CA PRO A 781 -24.59 9.16 -10.08
C PRO A 781 -24.30 8.40 -11.39
N ASP A 782 -23.38 8.93 -12.20
CA ASP A 782 -22.81 8.24 -13.36
C ASP A 782 -21.48 7.57 -12.98
N HIS A 783 -21.56 6.29 -12.65
CA HIS A 783 -20.39 5.43 -12.40
C HIS A 783 -19.92 4.66 -13.64
N SER A 784 -20.36 5.03 -14.86
CA SER A 784 -19.98 4.31 -16.09
C SER A 784 -18.47 4.25 -16.31
N GLN A 785 -17.75 5.29 -15.91
CA GLN A 785 -16.28 5.41 -15.96
C GLN A 785 -15.57 5.11 -14.62
N PHE A 786 -16.29 4.65 -13.59
CA PHE A 786 -15.69 4.26 -12.31
C PHE A 786 -14.81 3.01 -12.48
N SER A 787 -13.59 3.03 -11.95
CA SER A 787 -12.65 1.89 -12.00
C SER A 787 -13.03 0.71 -11.10
N GLY A 788 -13.79 0.97 -10.02
CA GLY A 788 -13.91 0.06 -8.88
C GLY A 788 -13.04 0.46 -7.67
N MET A 789 -12.14 1.43 -7.85
CA MET A 789 -11.22 1.92 -6.81
C MET A 789 -11.72 3.25 -6.22
N ASN A 790 -12.00 3.27 -4.92
CA ASN A 790 -12.14 4.51 -4.15
C ASN A 790 -10.76 4.93 -3.59
N ILE A 791 -10.66 6.04 -2.87
CA ILE A 791 -9.38 6.56 -2.37
C ILE A 791 -9.45 7.05 -0.93
N ILE A 792 -8.29 7.07 -0.28
CA ILE A 792 -8.05 7.98 0.84
C ILE A 792 -8.01 9.42 0.32
N ASP A 793 -8.76 10.30 0.98
CA ASP A 793 -8.87 11.72 0.65
C ASP A 793 -7.60 12.50 1.10
N MET A 794 -6.48 12.24 0.42
CA MET A 794 -5.21 12.90 0.73
C MET A 794 -5.31 14.43 0.59
N ARG A 795 -6.19 14.93 -0.28
CA ARG A 795 -6.47 16.36 -0.45
C ARG A 795 -7.00 16.99 0.84
N MET A 796 -8.03 16.40 1.45
CA MET A 796 -8.53 16.84 2.75
C MET A 796 -7.53 16.55 3.87
N HIS A 797 -6.91 15.35 3.89
CA HIS A 797 -5.92 14.94 4.90
C HIS A 797 -4.80 15.95 5.09
N MET A 798 -4.14 16.37 4.00
CA MET A 798 -3.07 17.38 4.05
C MET A 798 -3.55 18.72 4.61
N ASN A 799 -4.84 19.05 4.51
CA ASN A 799 -5.39 20.36 4.86
C ASN A 799 -6.10 20.42 6.22
N PHE A 800 -6.26 19.31 6.94
CA PHE A 800 -6.92 19.25 8.27
C PHE A 800 -6.14 19.92 9.42
N SER A 801 -5.07 20.68 9.15
CA SER A 801 -4.56 21.62 10.15
C SER A 801 -5.66 22.63 10.58
N GLU A 802 -6.53 23.02 9.65
CA GLU A 802 -7.77 23.78 9.92
C GLU A 802 -8.91 23.22 9.07
N ALA A 803 -10.05 22.85 9.67
CA ALA A 803 -11.18 22.25 8.96
C ALA A 803 -11.66 23.07 7.75
N GLN A 804 -11.64 24.41 7.87
CA GLN A 804 -12.02 25.32 6.80
C GLN A 804 -11.18 25.14 5.53
N ASN A 805 -9.89 24.85 5.68
CA ASN A 805 -9.00 24.57 4.56
C ASN A 805 -9.35 23.21 3.96
N ALA A 806 -9.51 22.16 4.78
CA ALA A 806 -9.92 20.85 4.29
C ALA A 806 -11.25 20.89 3.50
N PHE A 807 -12.26 21.62 4.00
CA PHE A 807 -13.53 21.83 3.29
C PHE A 807 -13.36 22.52 1.92
N ASN A 808 -12.59 23.61 1.89
CA ASN A 808 -12.37 24.36 0.64
C ASN A 808 -11.60 23.53 -0.40
N ASN A 809 -10.53 22.87 0.01
CA ASN A 809 -9.66 22.08 -0.88
C ASN A 809 -10.36 20.79 -1.35
N GLY A 810 -11.15 20.13 -0.49
CA GLY A 810 -11.99 18.99 -0.89
C GLY A 810 -12.97 19.40 -1.98
N LYS A 811 -13.77 20.45 -1.73
CA LYS A 811 -14.76 20.99 -2.69
C LYS A 811 -14.16 21.37 -4.05
N GLU A 812 -12.91 21.85 -4.08
CA GLU A 812 -12.17 22.20 -5.30
C GLU A 812 -11.72 20.96 -6.12
N SER A 813 -11.63 19.79 -5.47
CA SER A 813 -11.11 18.54 -6.04
C SER A 813 -12.17 17.48 -6.34
N ASP A 814 -13.36 17.58 -5.75
CA ASP A 814 -14.41 16.55 -5.79
C ASP A 814 -14.93 16.25 -7.20
N ASP A 815 -14.82 17.22 -8.11
CA ASP A 815 -15.09 17.07 -9.55
C ASP A 815 -14.09 16.17 -10.28
N SER A 816 -12.86 16.04 -9.78
CA SER A 816 -11.81 15.24 -10.43
C SER A 816 -11.77 13.77 -9.97
N THR A 817 -12.53 13.45 -8.91
CA THR A 817 -12.77 12.08 -8.45
C THR A 817 -14.05 11.55 -9.08
N ASN A 818 -14.12 10.26 -9.46
CA ASN A 818 -15.35 9.73 -10.07
C ASN A 818 -16.57 9.86 -9.14
N ASP A 819 -16.44 9.57 -7.85
CA ASP A 819 -17.45 9.88 -6.83
C ASP A 819 -16.81 10.11 -5.45
N ALA A 820 -16.56 11.39 -5.11
CA ALA A 820 -15.99 11.76 -3.82
C ALA A 820 -16.87 11.43 -2.59
N THR A 821 -18.13 11.00 -2.76
CA THR A 821 -18.96 10.55 -1.63
C THR A 821 -18.47 9.24 -1.01
N TYR A 822 -17.64 8.46 -1.73
CA TYR A 822 -16.99 7.25 -1.24
C TYR A 822 -15.55 7.45 -0.76
N ASN A 823 -15.01 8.67 -0.76
CA ASN A 823 -13.63 8.89 -0.29
C ASN A 823 -13.49 8.60 1.22
N MET A 824 -12.41 7.94 1.62
CA MET A 824 -12.07 7.71 3.02
C MET A 824 -11.38 8.96 3.60
N VAL A 825 -11.98 9.62 4.60
CA VAL A 825 -11.53 10.93 5.09
C VAL A 825 -11.01 10.81 6.54
N TYR A 826 -9.78 11.27 6.81
CA TYR A 826 -9.21 11.34 8.17
C TYR A 826 -8.28 12.54 8.39
N VAL A 827 -8.08 12.92 9.65
CA VAL A 827 -7.17 14.02 10.07
C VAL A 827 -5.73 13.53 10.21
N ASP A 828 -5.52 12.47 10.98
CA ASP A 828 -4.21 11.84 11.21
C ASP A 828 -4.29 10.32 11.05
N SER A 829 -3.13 9.69 10.93
CA SER A 829 -2.99 8.28 10.58
C SER A 829 -1.77 7.64 11.25
N HIS A 830 -1.50 6.39 10.87
CA HIS A 830 -0.30 5.68 11.28
C HIS A 830 1.00 6.14 10.60
N ASP A 831 0.96 7.03 9.61
CA ASP A 831 2.16 7.53 8.90
C ASP A 831 2.33 9.05 9.00
N PHE A 832 1.24 9.80 8.76
CA PHE A 832 1.27 11.25 8.69
C PHE A 832 0.09 11.90 9.44
N GLY A 833 0.38 13.06 10.02
CA GLY A 833 -0.62 14.09 10.34
C GLY A 833 -0.78 15.07 9.17
N PRO A 834 -1.66 16.08 9.30
CA PRO A 834 -1.88 17.10 8.27
C PRO A 834 -0.58 17.79 7.85
N ASN A 835 -0.56 18.31 6.61
CA ASN A 835 0.62 18.91 5.96
C ASN A 835 1.88 17.99 5.97
N LYS A 836 1.68 16.67 5.78
CA LYS A 836 2.72 15.63 5.87
C LYS A 836 3.52 15.68 7.18
N SER A 837 2.86 16.03 8.28
CA SER A 837 3.52 16.07 9.59
C SER A 837 3.99 14.68 10.00
N SER A 838 5.24 14.58 10.45
CA SER A 838 5.80 13.37 11.06
C SER A 838 5.37 13.18 12.52
N THR A 839 4.53 14.08 13.05
CA THR A 839 3.97 14.02 14.40
C THR A 839 2.45 13.97 14.38
N ALA A 840 1.89 13.28 15.38
CA ALA A 840 0.45 13.15 15.58
C ALA A 840 -0.22 14.53 15.75
N TYR A 841 -1.45 14.67 15.24
CA TYR A 841 -2.10 15.99 15.20
C TYR A 841 -2.34 16.55 16.61
N ALA A 842 -1.84 17.76 16.83
CA ALA A 842 -1.80 18.44 18.13
C ALA A 842 -2.57 19.77 18.14
N GLY A 843 -3.61 19.89 17.30
CA GLY A 843 -4.44 21.10 17.23
C GLY A 843 -5.29 21.38 18.49
N GLY A 844 -5.36 20.41 19.41
CA GLY A 844 -6.17 20.50 20.63
C GLY A 844 -7.64 20.12 20.41
N THR A 845 -8.34 19.90 21.52
CA THR A 845 -9.70 19.37 21.58
C THR A 845 -10.71 20.13 20.72
N ASP A 846 -10.66 21.48 20.71
CA ASP A 846 -11.58 22.31 19.92
C ASP A 846 -11.37 22.15 18.41
N ALA A 847 -10.11 22.06 17.95
CA ALA A 847 -9.79 21.86 16.54
C ALA A 847 -10.12 20.42 16.08
N TRP A 848 -9.89 19.43 16.95
CA TRP A 848 -10.35 18.06 16.74
C TRP A 848 -11.87 17.98 16.61
N ALA A 849 -12.62 18.64 17.50
CA ALA A 849 -14.07 18.67 17.43
C ALA A 849 -14.57 19.36 16.14
N GLU A 850 -13.91 20.44 15.71
CA GLU A 850 -14.22 21.11 14.44
C GLU A 850 -13.96 20.22 13.21
N ASN A 851 -12.81 19.54 13.16
CA ASN A 851 -12.48 18.58 12.10
C ASN A 851 -13.50 17.42 12.06
N MET A 852 -13.82 16.82 13.21
CA MET A 852 -14.82 15.75 13.31
C MET A 852 -16.23 16.23 12.89
N SER A 853 -16.62 17.44 13.30
CA SER A 853 -17.89 18.05 12.88
C SER A 853 -18.01 18.16 11.37
N LEU A 854 -16.94 18.59 10.69
CA LEU A 854 -16.89 18.62 9.23
C LEU A 854 -16.94 17.21 8.63
N MET A 855 -16.06 16.29 9.06
CA MET A 855 -15.95 14.93 8.50
C MET A 855 -17.29 14.18 8.54
N TRP A 856 -18.00 14.21 9.67
CA TRP A 856 -19.25 13.45 9.83
C TRP A 856 -20.43 14.02 9.05
N THR A 857 -20.43 15.33 8.76
CA THR A 857 -21.56 16.04 8.14
C THR A 857 -21.35 16.40 6.66
N PHE A 858 -20.11 16.35 6.16
CA PHE A 858 -19.76 16.53 4.75
C PHE A 858 -19.77 15.20 3.97
N ARG A 859 -19.28 15.19 2.72
CA ARG A 859 -19.19 13.99 1.87
C ARG A 859 -17.98 13.11 2.23
N GLY A 860 -18.05 11.84 1.85
CA GLY A 860 -17.03 10.84 2.17
C GLY A 860 -17.40 10.01 3.40
N ILE A 861 -16.52 9.08 3.75
CA ILE A 861 -16.63 8.13 4.85
C ILE A 861 -15.70 8.59 5.98
N PRO A 862 -16.25 9.03 7.14
CA PRO A 862 -15.43 9.49 8.26
C PRO A 862 -14.60 8.36 8.83
N THR A 863 -13.29 8.55 8.92
CA THR A 863 -12.32 7.57 9.40
C THR A 863 -11.50 8.17 10.54
N LEU A 864 -11.35 7.44 11.64
CA LEU A 864 -10.60 7.89 12.81
C LEU A 864 -9.55 6.85 13.20
N TYR A 865 -8.29 7.28 13.34
CA TYR A 865 -7.21 6.41 13.81
C TYR A 865 -7.27 6.25 15.33
N MET A 866 -7.07 5.01 15.82
CA MET A 866 -7.26 4.63 17.21
C MET A 866 -6.61 5.61 18.21
N GLY A 867 -7.36 6.06 19.21
CA GLY A 867 -6.91 6.99 20.24
C GLY A 867 -7.01 8.48 19.88
N SER A 868 -7.30 8.87 18.64
CA SER A 868 -7.51 10.29 18.31
C SER A 868 -8.76 10.87 19.01
N GLU A 869 -9.72 10.03 19.41
CA GLU A 869 -10.86 10.35 20.29
C GLU A 869 -10.48 10.75 21.73
N ILE A 870 -9.22 10.58 22.14
CA ILE A 870 -8.67 11.11 23.41
C ILE A 870 -7.37 11.89 23.21
N GLU A 871 -7.05 12.29 21.97
CA GLU A 871 -5.78 12.96 21.61
C GLU A 871 -4.53 12.14 21.99
N PHE A 872 -4.63 10.80 21.89
CA PHE A 872 -3.57 9.88 22.30
C PHE A 872 -2.26 10.16 21.56
N GLN A 873 -1.21 10.41 22.34
CA GLN A 873 0.13 10.73 21.84
C GLN A 873 0.18 11.97 20.92
N ALA A 874 -0.73 12.93 21.08
CA ALA A 874 -0.70 14.20 20.34
C ALA A 874 0.68 14.87 20.40
N GLY A 875 1.18 15.31 19.24
CA GLY A 875 2.50 15.94 19.08
C GLY A 875 3.70 15.00 19.19
N LYS A 876 3.52 13.71 19.49
CA LYS A 876 4.60 12.71 19.40
C LYS A 876 4.91 12.36 17.96
N GLN A 877 6.14 11.95 17.70
CA GLN A 877 6.54 11.37 16.42
C GLN A 877 5.66 10.15 16.10
N ILE A 878 5.22 10.05 14.84
CA ILE A 878 4.27 9.02 14.43
C ILE A 878 4.95 7.65 14.43
N ASP A 879 6.06 7.56 13.71
CA ASP A 879 6.98 6.43 13.78
C ASP A 879 8.44 6.93 13.77
N CYS A 880 9.27 6.28 14.58
CA CYS A 880 10.72 6.44 14.63
C CYS A 880 11.43 5.17 14.16
N GLY A 881 10.72 4.27 13.47
CA GLY A 881 11.18 2.95 13.07
C GLY A 881 11.87 2.23 14.23
N PRO A 882 12.95 1.48 13.98
CA PRO A 882 13.63 0.76 15.03
C PRO A 882 14.56 1.64 15.90
N THR A 883 14.51 2.98 15.80
CA THR A 883 15.46 3.88 16.48
C THR A 883 15.02 4.35 17.87
N CYS A 884 13.75 4.17 18.24
CA CYS A 884 13.22 4.53 19.56
C CYS A 884 12.09 3.58 20.00
N PRO A 885 11.68 3.58 21.29
CA PRO A 885 10.64 2.67 21.76
C PRO A 885 9.25 3.08 21.25
N LEU A 886 8.44 2.11 20.84
CA LEU A 886 7.08 2.31 20.33
C LEU A 886 6.20 3.09 21.32
N SER A 887 6.37 2.87 22.63
CA SER A 887 5.68 3.61 23.71
C SER A 887 5.89 5.13 23.69
N THR A 888 6.89 5.63 22.95
CA THR A 888 7.18 7.06 22.78
C THR A 888 6.56 7.67 21.51
N THR A 889 5.92 6.85 20.66
CA THR A 889 5.40 7.22 19.34
C THR A 889 3.86 7.24 19.28
N ARG A 890 3.27 7.68 18.16
CA ARG A 890 1.82 7.56 17.90
C ARG A 890 1.35 6.12 17.66
N ARG A 891 2.27 5.20 17.38
CA ARG A 891 2.07 3.73 17.29
C ARG A 891 2.29 3.00 18.64
N ALA A 892 2.27 3.75 19.75
CA ALA A 892 2.29 3.20 21.11
C ALA A 892 1.09 2.27 21.39
N TYR A 893 1.26 1.36 22.35
CA TYR A 893 0.19 0.47 22.80
C TYR A 893 -0.97 1.28 23.40
N PHE A 894 -2.17 1.13 22.84
CA PHE A 894 -3.35 1.86 23.27
C PHE A 894 -4.12 1.16 24.40
N GLY A 895 -3.92 -0.14 24.58
CA GLY A 895 -4.80 -0.98 25.39
C GLY A 895 -4.87 -0.64 26.87
N ASP A 896 -3.86 0.03 27.42
CA ASP A 896 -3.90 0.57 28.79
C ASP A 896 -5.08 1.56 28.99
N LYS A 897 -5.58 2.16 27.91
CA LYS A 897 -6.78 3.05 27.87
C LYS A 897 -8.09 2.29 27.71
N LEU A 898 -8.03 0.99 27.44
CA LEU A 898 -9.17 0.12 27.19
C LEU A 898 -9.41 -0.89 28.32
N GLU A 899 -8.64 -0.83 29.41
CA GLU A 899 -8.80 -1.73 30.55
C GLU A 899 -10.15 -1.62 31.24
N GLY A 900 -10.72 -2.78 31.58
CA GLY A 900 -12.10 -2.93 32.05
C GLY A 900 -13.06 -3.44 30.97
N SER A 901 -14.36 -3.38 31.27
CA SER A 901 -15.45 -3.88 30.41
C SER A 901 -16.27 -2.74 29.81
N VAL A 902 -16.82 -2.95 28.62
CA VAL A 902 -17.86 -2.10 27.99
C VAL A 902 -18.98 -2.99 27.50
N SER A 903 -20.24 -2.53 27.56
CA SER A 903 -21.35 -3.10 26.80
C SER A 903 -22.03 -2.03 25.96
N ALA A 904 -22.42 -2.36 24.73
CA ALA A 904 -23.06 -1.44 23.79
C ALA A 904 -24.04 -2.18 22.85
N SER A 905 -25.33 -2.13 23.17
CA SER A 905 -26.39 -2.64 22.30
C SER A 905 -26.48 -1.86 20.98
N SER A 906 -26.20 -0.55 21.02
CA SER A 906 -26.46 0.43 19.97
C SER A 906 -25.21 1.23 19.61
N PHE A 907 -25.10 1.66 18.35
CA PHE A 907 -23.98 2.49 17.90
C PHE A 907 -24.02 3.90 18.52
N GLY A 908 -22.90 4.33 19.08
CA GLY A 908 -22.71 5.68 19.62
C GLY A 908 -23.18 5.84 21.06
N LYS A 909 -23.37 4.75 21.80
CA LYS A 909 -23.73 4.76 23.21
C LYS A 909 -23.14 3.53 23.93
N ALA A 910 -22.54 3.75 25.09
CA ALA A 910 -22.26 2.68 26.05
C ALA A 910 -23.45 2.51 26.99
N ASP A 911 -23.87 1.26 27.22
CA ASP A 911 -24.90 0.91 28.19
C ASP A 911 -24.30 0.71 29.59
N SER A 912 -23.07 0.16 29.65
CA SER A 912 -22.24 0.15 30.86
C SER A 912 -20.75 0.20 30.50
N ALA A 913 -19.93 0.72 31.42
CA ALA A 913 -18.47 0.68 31.33
C ALA A 913 -17.84 0.62 32.73
N THR A 914 -16.69 -0.05 32.85
CA THR A 914 -15.89 -0.14 34.09
C THR A 914 -14.40 0.13 33.82
N GLY A 915 -13.57 0.27 34.86
CA GLY A 915 -12.12 0.43 34.71
C GLY A 915 -11.68 1.71 33.98
N THR A 916 -10.50 1.67 33.35
CA THR A 916 -9.93 2.80 32.59
C THR A 916 -10.79 3.14 31.36
N VAL A 917 -11.39 2.15 30.70
CA VAL A 917 -12.23 2.39 29.51
C VAL A 917 -13.47 3.23 29.82
N ALA A 918 -13.99 3.19 31.05
CA ALA A 918 -15.03 4.12 31.49
C ALA A 918 -14.54 5.58 31.54
N GLN A 919 -13.28 5.80 31.91
CA GLN A 919 -12.65 7.12 31.88
C GLN A 919 -12.42 7.59 30.44
N THR A 920 -11.87 6.73 29.59
CA THR A 920 -11.71 6.96 28.13
C THR A 920 -13.05 7.36 27.49
N LEU A 921 -14.12 6.62 27.77
CA LEU A 921 -15.47 6.91 27.29
C LEU A 921 -16.08 8.22 27.84
N SER A 922 -15.43 8.88 28.82
CA SER A 922 -15.86 10.17 29.37
C SER A 922 -15.24 11.39 28.67
N TYR A 923 -14.22 11.20 27.81
CA TYR A 923 -13.51 12.30 27.16
C TYR A 923 -14.43 13.17 26.28
N PRO A 924 -14.15 14.49 26.17
CA PRO A 924 -15.01 15.41 25.41
C PRO A 924 -15.21 15.02 23.94
N LEU A 925 -14.14 14.59 23.27
CA LEU A 925 -14.18 14.14 21.88
C LEU A 925 -14.93 12.80 21.73
N VAL A 926 -14.83 11.88 22.70
CA VAL A 926 -15.68 10.69 22.69
C VAL A 926 -17.16 11.06 22.73
N LYS A 927 -17.57 12.00 23.61
CA LYS A 927 -18.97 12.46 23.64
C LYS A 927 -19.40 13.16 22.36
N HIS A 928 -18.48 13.85 21.70
CA HIS A 928 -18.68 14.46 20.38
C HIS A 928 -18.94 13.41 19.30
N ILE A 929 -18.02 12.46 19.08
CA ILE A 929 -18.15 11.44 18.03
C ILE A 929 -19.31 10.47 18.28
N GLN A 930 -19.61 10.15 19.55
CA GLN A 930 -20.81 9.39 19.91
C GLN A 930 -22.07 10.01 19.33
N ARG A 931 -22.24 11.33 19.51
CA ARG A 931 -23.40 12.05 19.00
C ARG A 931 -23.33 12.30 17.50
N LEU A 932 -22.15 12.59 16.93
CA LEU A 932 -21.98 12.71 15.47
C LEU A 932 -22.36 11.42 14.74
N ASN A 933 -21.97 10.25 15.26
CA ASN A 933 -22.36 8.94 14.72
C ASN A 933 -23.88 8.74 14.79
N GLN A 934 -24.54 9.10 15.90
CA GLN A 934 -26.01 9.07 16.01
C GLN A 934 -26.68 9.99 14.98
N ILE A 935 -26.19 11.23 14.83
CA ILE A 935 -26.73 12.22 13.89
C ILE A 935 -26.57 11.77 12.44
N ARG A 936 -25.37 11.32 12.05
CA ARG A 936 -25.08 10.83 10.69
C ARG A 936 -25.98 9.64 10.34
N ARG A 937 -26.06 8.64 11.22
CA ARG A 937 -26.85 7.41 11.01
C ARG A 937 -28.36 7.65 10.89
N ALA A 938 -28.88 8.74 11.47
CA ALA A 938 -30.29 9.10 11.43
C ALA A 938 -30.70 10.01 10.25
N ILE A 939 -29.75 10.47 9.42
CA ILE A 939 -30.00 11.44 8.34
C ILE A 939 -29.34 10.94 7.05
N PRO A 940 -30.10 10.28 6.14
CA PRO A 940 -29.55 9.69 4.91
C PRO A 940 -28.78 10.68 4.02
N ALA A 941 -29.16 11.96 4.03
CA ALA A 941 -28.43 13.03 3.32
C ALA A 941 -26.99 13.21 3.82
N LEU A 942 -26.69 12.94 5.09
CA LEU A 942 -25.32 13.05 5.62
C LEU A 942 -24.48 11.84 5.21
N GLN A 943 -25.06 10.63 5.22
CA GLN A 943 -24.41 9.39 4.79
C GLN A 943 -24.12 9.39 3.28
N LYS A 944 -25.17 9.38 2.45
CA LYS A 944 -25.08 9.07 1.00
C LYS A 944 -25.32 10.27 0.09
N GLY A 945 -25.57 11.45 0.66
CA GLY A 945 -26.07 12.59 -0.11
C GLY A 945 -25.00 13.36 -0.89
N GLN A 946 -25.39 13.82 -2.08
CA GLN A 946 -24.72 14.89 -2.81
C GLN A 946 -24.77 16.21 -2.03
N TYR A 947 -23.89 17.16 -2.35
CA TYR A 947 -23.85 18.47 -1.69
C TYR A 947 -23.89 19.68 -2.66
N SER A 948 -24.22 20.86 -2.15
CA SER A 948 -24.07 22.13 -2.88
C SER A 948 -23.77 23.29 -1.92
N THR A 949 -22.94 24.23 -2.38
CA THR A 949 -22.70 25.53 -1.72
C THR A 949 -23.41 26.69 -2.43
N GLU A 950 -24.27 26.40 -3.42
CA GLU A 950 -25.03 27.44 -4.13
C GLU A 950 -26.09 28.08 -3.21
N GLY A 951 -26.11 29.41 -3.14
CA GLY A 951 -27.01 30.14 -2.26
C GLY A 951 -26.71 29.93 -0.77
N VAL A 952 -25.42 29.85 -0.40
CA VAL A 952 -24.99 29.68 0.99
C VAL A 952 -23.95 30.74 1.37
N SER A 953 -24.14 31.42 2.49
CA SER A 953 -23.28 32.55 2.92
C SER A 953 -22.20 32.21 3.95
N GLY A 954 -22.27 31.02 4.58
CA GLY A 954 -21.36 30.62 5.66
C GLY A 954 -20.04 30.01 5.16
N SER A 955 -19.01 30.01 6.01
CA SER A 955 -17.65 29.63 5.60
C SER A 955 -17.45 28.11 5.49
N MET A 956 -18.00 27.32 6.43
CA MET A 956 -18.17 25.87 6.35
C MET A 956 -19.65 25.52 6.37
N ALA A 957 -20.36 25.90 5.30
CA ALA A 957 -21.79 25.67 5.18
C ALA A 957 -22.18 25.16 3.79
N TYR A 958 -23.14 24.23 3.75
CA TYR A 958 -23.56 23.53 2.53
C TYR A 958 -24.92 22.86 2.72
N LYS A 959 -25.56 22.57 1.59
CA LYS A 959 -26.78 21.77 1.47
C LYS A 959 -26.38 20.32 1.21
N ARG A 960 -27.14 19.34 1.72
CA ARG A 960 -27.00 17.91 1.40
C ARG A 960 -28.35 17.36 0.93
N ARG A 961 -28.36 16.49 -0.09
CA ARG A 961 -29.55 15.70 -0.44
C ARG A 961 -29.20 14.28 -0.85
N TYR A 962 -30.04 13.33 -0.45
CA TYR A 962 -30.06 11.97 -0.97
C TYR A 962 -31.50 11.59 -1.32
N THR A 963 -31.73 11.03 -2.50
CA THR A 963 -33.02 10.41 -2.83
C THR A 963 -32.82 9.00 -3.35
N ASP A 964 -33.67 8.07 -2.89
CA ASP A 964 -33.79 6.72 -3.44
C ASP A 964 -35.26 6.40 -3.64
N ALA A 965 -35.67 6.28 -4.91
CA ALA A 965 -37.04 5.98 -5.29
C ALA A 965 -37.43 4.52 -4.96
N ALA A 966 -36.49 3.60 -4.85
CA ALA A 966 -36.77 2.19 -4.54
C ALA A 966 -37.14 2.00 -3.06
N SER A 967 -36.44 2.71 -2.15
CA SER A 967 -36.75 2.70 -0.71
C SER A 967 -37.68 3.83 -0.26
N GLY A 968 -38.07 4.75 -1.16
CA GLY A 968 -38.92 5.90 -0.85
C GLY A 968 -38.25 7.01 -0.03
N ILE A 969 -36.91 7.06 -0.01
CA ILE A 969 -36.16 8.07 0.75
C ILE A 969 -36.06 9.37 -0.06
N ASP A 970 -36.41 10.49 0.57
CA ASP A 970 -35.96 11.83 0.19
C ASP A 970 -35.47 12.53 1.46
N SER A 971 -34.19 12.85 1.53
CA SER A 971 -33.57 13.48 2.70
C SER A 971 -32.85 14.75 2.23
N PHE A 972 -33.26 15.91 2.74
CA PHE A 972 -32.63 17.20 2.46
C PHE A 972 -32.22 17.89 3.76
N ALA A 973 -30.95 18.30 3.87
CA ALA A 973 -30.39 18.88 5.07
C ALA A 973 -29.53 20.13 4.78
N LEU A 974 -29.56 21.09 5.69
CA LEU A 974 -28.76 22.32 5.67
C LEU A 974 -27.75 22.27 6.81
N VAL A 975 -26.46 22.31 6.50
CA VAL A 975 -25.37 22.15 7.46
C VAL A 975 -24.55 23.43 7.55
N THR A 976 -24.22 23.87 8.76
CA THR A 976 -23.19 24.90 9.01
C THR A 976 -22.36 24.55 10.23
N VAL A 977 -21.04 24.66 10.12
CA VAL A 977 -20.05 24.26 11.15
C VAL A 977 -19.29 25.49 11.65
N SER A 978 -19.10 25.60 12.97
CA SER A 978 -18.40 26.63 13.74
C SER A 978 -18.87 28.09 13.60
N GLY A 979 -19.57 28.42 12.53
CA GLY A 979 -20.10 29.75 12.24
C GLY A 979 -21.51 29.71 11.67
N SER A 980 -22.18 30.87 11.72
CA SER A 980 -23.56 31.03 11.26
C SER A 980 -23.64 31.12 9.73
N ALA A 981 -24.75 30.67 9.14
CA ALA A 981 -24.97 30.68 7.70
C ALA A 981 -26.41 31.03 7.33
N THR A 982 -26.60 31.68 6.18
CA THR A 982 -27.90 31.81 5.53
C THR A 982 -27.92 30.95 4.27
N PHE A 983 -28.99 30.17 4.11
CA PHE A 983 -29.29 29.33 2.96
C PHE A 983 -30.45 29.95 2.19
N THR A 984 -30.27 30.20 0.89
CA THR A 984 -31.28 30.77 0.00
C THR A 984 -31.63 29.81 -1.15
N GLY A 985 -32.78 30.04 -1.77
CA GLY A 985 -33.31 29.20 -2.83
C GLY A 985 -33.63 27.76 -2.38
N ILE A 986 -33.80 27.53 -1.07
CA ILE A 986 -34.11 26.20 -0.52
C ILE A 986 -35.60 25.86 -0.69
N PRO A 987 -36.01 24.58 -0.69
CA PRO A 987 -37.42 24.21 -0.68
C PRO A 987 -38.16 24.80 0.51
N ASN A 988 -39.39 25.27 0.28
CA ASN A 988 -40.31 25.66 1.35
C ASN A 988 -40.79 24.43 2.13
N GLY A 989 -41.08 24.61 3.42
CA GLY A 989 -41.54 23.54 4.31
C GLY A 989 -41.08 23.76 5.75
N THR A 990 -41.28 22.74 6.59
CA THR A 990 -40.82 22.76 7.98
C THR A 990 -39.43 22.11 8.07
N TYR A 991 -38.46 22.81 8.63
CA TYR A 991 -37.13 22.29 8.93
C TYR A 991 -36.97 22.06 10.42
N LYS A 992 -36.46 20.90 10.82
CA LYS A 992 -36.14 20.58 12.22
C LYS A 992 -34.64 20.40 12.38
N ASP A 993 -34.05 21.06 13.37
CA ASP A 993 -32.63 20.98 13.65
C ASP A 993 -32.27 19.73 14.49
N ALA A 994 -31.34 18.92 13.99
CA ALA A 994 -30.82 17.74 14.67
C ALA A 994 -30.13 18.04 16.00
N ILE A 995 -29.62 19.28 16.16
CA ILE A 995 -28.77 19.65 17.30
C ILE A 995 -29.59 20.18 18.48
N THR A 996 -30.54 21.08 18.20
CA THR A 996 -31.37 21.73 19.23
C THR A 996 -32.81 21.19 19.32
N GLY A 997 -33.32 20.58 18.25
CA GLY A 997 -34.75 20.28 18.09
C GLY A 997 -35.59 21.48 17.63
N GLN A 998 -34.98 22.64 17.36
CA GLN A 998 -35.69 23.82 16.86
C GLN A 998 -36.39 23.51 15.53
N SER A 999 -37.68 23.84 15.45
CA SER A 999 -38.49 23.69 14.24
C SER A 999 -38.78 25.07 13.64
N LEU A 1000 -38.49 25.25 12.35
CA LEU A 1000 -38.67 26.49 11.60
C LEU A 1000 -39.53 26.26 10.36
N ALA A 1001 -40.49 27.15 10.09
CA ALA A 1001 -41.26 27.14 8.85
C ALA A 1001 -40.63 28.10 7.83
N VAL A 1002 -40.32 27.60 6.64
CA VAL A 1002 -39.73 28.36 5.52
C VAL A 1002 -40.79 28.53 4.42
N SER A 1003 -41.09 29.77 4.08
CA SER A 1003 -42.10 30.13 3.05
C SER A 1003 -41.54 31.00 1.91
N ASN A 1004 -40.35 31.57 2.07
CA ASN A 1004 -39.65 32.44 1.12
C ASN A 1004 -38.34 31.81 0.60
N GLY A 1005 -38.18 30.49 0.73
CA GLY A 1005 -36.98 29.76 0.32
C GLY A 1005 -35.69 30.23 1.01
N THR A 1006 -35.77 30.78 2.23
CA THR A 1006 -34.61 31.28 2.99
C THR A 1006 -34.64 30.80 4.45
N LEU A 1007 -33.49 30.34 4.97
CA LEU A 1007 -33.29 29.99 6.37
C LEU A 1007 -31.92 30.50 6.85
N THR A 1008 -31.87 31.14 8.01
CA THR A 1008 -30.61 31.52 8.68
C THR A 1008 -30.41 30.62 9.91
N ALA A 1009 -29.29 29.92 9.94
CA ALA A 1009 -28.86 29.08 11.06
C ALA A 1009 -27.77 29.82 11.85
N SER A 1010 -28.03 30.04 13.14
CA SER A 1010 -27.06 30.66 14.06
C SER A 1010 -26.30 29.60 14.85
N VAL A 1011 -24.97 29.71 14.88
CA VAL A 1011 -24.05 28.92 15.71
C VAL A 1011 -22.71 29.64 15.82
N SER A 1012 -21.98 29.36 16.90
CA SER A 1012 -20.62 29.85 17.16
C SER A 1012 -19.79 28.84 17.95
N GLY A 1013 -18.47 28.98 17.86
CA GLY A 1013 -17.49 28.15 18.59
C GLY A 1013 -17.08 26.90 17.80
N LYS A 1014 -15.77 26.60 17.82
CA LYS A 1014 -15.20 25.44 17.14
C LYS A 1014 -15.87 24.15 17.58
N GLY A 1015 -16.19 23.27 16.63
CA GLY A 1015 -16.85 21.98 16.90
C GLY A 1015 -18.37 22.03 17.12
N ASN A 1016 -18.99 23.21 17.27
CA ASN A 1016 -20.44 23.32 17.18
C ASN A 1016 -20.90 23.37 15.72
N LEU A 1017 -22.12 22.93 15.45
CA LEU A 1017 -22.74 22.97 14.13
C LEU A 1017 -24.27 23.00 14.25
N ARG A 1018 -24.99 23.25 13.15
CA ARG A 1018 -26.45 23.04 13.05
C ARG A 1018 -26.75 22.13 11.85
N VAL A 1019 -27.77 21.26 11.95
CA VAL A 1019 -28.26 20.45 10.82
C VAL A 1019 -29.78 20.56 10.74
N PHE A 1020 -30.27 21.48 9.92
CA PHE A 1020 -31.70 21.64 9.67
C PHE A 1020 -32.15 20.65 8.58
N VAL A 1021 -32.92 19.63 8.95
CA VAL A 1021 -33.48 18.63 8.04
C VAL A 1021 -34.89 19.03 7.64
N LEU A 1022 -35.21 19.00 6.34
CA LEU A 1022 -36.56 19.25 5.83
C LEU A 1022 -37.48 18.08 6.18
N ASP A 1023 -38.64 18.38 6.76
CA ASP A 1023 -39.66 17.42 7.16
C ASP A 1023 -40.47 16.98 5.93
N LEU A 1024 -40.20 15.77 5.43
CA LEU A 1024 -40.81 15.24 4.21
C LEU A 1024 -41.70 14.02 4.49
N PRO A 1025 -42.80 13.83 3.72
CA PRO A 1025 -43.56 12.58 3.75
C PRO A 1025 -42.66 11.39 3.41
N GLY A 1026 -42.76 10.30 4.18
CA GLY A 1026 -41.92 9.10 4.02
C GLY A 1026 -40.56 9.16 4.71
N ASN A 1027 -40.00 10.34 4.93
CA ASN A 1027 -38.75 10.54 5.66
C ASN A 1027 -38.86 11.77 6.59
N PRO A 1028 -39.57 11.64 7.73
CA PRO A 1028 -39.81 12.76 8.64
C PRO A 1028 -38.49 13.24 9.25
N ALA A 1029 -38.34 14.56 9.37
CA ALA A 1029 -37.17 15.15 9.97
C ALA A 1029 -37.09 14.72 11.46
N PRO A 1030 -35.94 14.18 11.92
CA PRO A 1030 -35.86 13.47 13.20
C PRO A 1030 -35.99 14.38 14.44
N GLY A 1031 -35.86 15.70 14.27
CA GLY A 1031 -35.72 16.62 15.40
C GLY A 1031 -34.41 16.36 16.15
N LYS A 1032 -34.37 16.68 17.45
CA LYS A 1032 -33.14 16.57 18.24
C LYS A 1032 -32.66 15.12 18.34
N ILE A 1033 -31.41 14.89 17.95
CA ILE A 1033 -30.73 13.59 18.08
C ILE A 1033 -29.65 13.69 19.17
N GLY A 1034 -29.67 12.73 20.10
CA GLY A 1034 -28.70 12.59 21.18
C GLY A 1034 -28.74 13.69 22.25
N ASP A 1035 -28.00 13.46 23.34
CA ASP A 1035 -27.87 14.39 24.45
C ASP A 1035 -26.83 15.49 24.17
N ASN A 1036 -26.90 16.62 24.88
CA ASN A 1036 -25.93 17.70 24.72
C ASN A 1036 -24.56 17.26 25.27
N GLY A 1037 -23.50 17.40 24.47
CA GLY A 1037 -22.12 17.17 24.89
C GLY A 1037 -21.36 18.47 25.19
N PRO A 1038 -20.02 18.39 25.32
CA PRO A 1038 -19.15 19.57 25.37
C PRO A 1038 -19.18 20.41 24.09
N TYR A 1039 -19.49 19.78 22.96
CA TYR A 1039 -19.72 20.37 21.64
C TYR A 1039 -21.14 20.03 21.15
N LEU A 1040 -21.49 20.47 19.94
CA LEU A 1040 -22.84 20.34 19.35
C LEU A 1040 -23.90 21.05 20.23
N LYS A 1041 -23.57 22.26 20.68
CA LYS A 1041 -24.43 23.14 21.49
C LYS A 1041 -25.28 24.07 20.58
N PRO A 1042 -26.37 24.66 21.13
CA PRO A 1042 -27.29 25.53 20.39
C PRO A 1042 -26.65 26.76 19.71
#